data_AF-A0A6S6PPI1-F1
#
_entry.id   AF-A0A6S6PPI1-F1
#
_cell.length_a   1.000
_cell.length_b   1.000
_cell.length_c   1.000
_cell.angle_alpha   90.00
_cell.angle_beta   90.00
_cell.angle_gamma   90.00
#
_symmetry.space_group_name_H-M   'P 1'
#
loop_
_entity.id
_entity.type
_entity.pdbx_description
1 polymer ?
#
loop_
_entity_poly.entity_id
_entity_poly.type
_entity_poly.pdbx_seq_one_letter_code
_entity_poly.pdbx_strand_id
1 'polypeptide(L)'
;MTAFLVKAPKRSSHRINGGDSARKFPVTAGERLEVLGVDGGQAAVVFAQRGILECSSGAETAPAFSSEALSAFLDGDEVSFVVLGAEAAPGEIVSFTVLRDGDIVVDVPAEDMLPESSDAPGRVDVAIYTAPATSRLPASLGPVLQEIHVPAASAVSYRVRKGDYIQIIDVDGRQCSDFLAFDALALEEGRECGLDATATRTVQGNAMPTPGLHAKFLNEHMQPMVEIVQDTVGRHDAFLLACTAKYYDDGGYPGHANCTENFNRVLEVDGIGPRSGWPAINFFFNTQVLECGTIVGEEPWSRPGDYVLLRAERDLVCASSSCADDVTSANGWTPTDIHIRIYDRSNRFPKGVTHRMTPESPPVMTRQSGFHDRLEALGAKFVEYKGFWLPSYFEGYGPVSEYWACRTKACVMDLSALRKFEITGPDAELLLQTAVTRDIRKLAVGQVVYTALCYPHGGMLDDATVFRLASQAFRLVCGDDYCGEWLRKLADERGLHVRIRASTDQLHNLSVQGPESRKILAPLVWTCPTQPDIEFLKWFRFTIGRIGGPEGIPVVVSRTGYTGELGYEIWCHPKQASAVWDAIWEAGKPKGMAPLGLEALDWLRIEAGLAFVNYEFCPETDPFEAGIGFAVPAAKVEDYVGREALVRRRENPRQSLVGLESHMNDRLDHGDPVYSGRARVGVVTSACSSPVLGKNIALARVDVSVAEIGKELEIGKLDGFQKRIPVKVTSFPAYDPKKTRVRS
;
A
#
# COMPACT_ATOMS: atom_id res chain seq x y z
N MET A 1 38.34 -4.15 22.46
CA MET A 1 38.74 -3.47 21.21
C MET A 1 37.50 -2.79 20.67
N THR A 2 37.48 -1.47 20.82
CA THR A 2 36.47 -0.54 20.33
C THR A 2 36.45 -0.58 18.79
N ALA A 3 35.53 -1.34 18.21
CA ALA A 3 35.14 -1.12 16.84
C ALA A 3 34.35 0.19 16.83
N PHE A 4 35.00 1.26 16.40
CA PHE A 4 34.30 2.46 15.97
C PHE A 4 33.30 2.02 14.91
N LEU A 5 32.02 1.96 15.29
CA LEU A 5 30.91 2.00 14.34
C LEU A 5 31.07 3.31 13.58
N VAL A 6 31.71 3.25 12.42
CA VAL A 6 31.63 4.30 11.43
C VAL A 6 30.15 4.40 11.11
N LYS A 7 29.46 5.38 11.71
CA LYS A 7 28.07 5.69 11.38
C LYS A 7 28.04 5.86 9.87
N ALA A 8 27.29 5.01 9.18
CA ALA A 8 27.02 5.20 7.76
C ALA A 8 26.53 6.64 7.57
N PRO A 9 27.05 7.38 6.57
CA PRO A 9 26.64 8.76 6.34
C PRO A 9 25.11 8.83 6.23
N LYS A 10 24.49 9.81 6.91
CA LYS A 10 23.04 10.02 6.82
C LYS A 10 22.68 10.26 5.36
N ARG A 11 21.69 9.52 4.87
CA ARG A 11 21.23 9.51 3.48
C ARG A 11 19.76 9.91 3.47
N SER A 12 19.42 11.04 2.85
CA SER A 12 18.06 11.28 2.39
C SER A 12 17.90 10.65 1.01
N SER A 13 16.71 10.17 0.68
CA SER A 13 16.44 9.56 -0.63
C SER A 13 15.06 9.93 -1.11
N HIS A 14 14.99 10.38 -2.36
CA HIS A 14 13.79 10.90 -3.00
C HIS A 14 13.60 10.20 -4.34
N ARG A 15 12.43 9.62 -4.56
CA ARG A 15 12.05 9.03 -5.84
C ARG A 15 11.36 10.08 -6.72
N ILE A 16 11.79 10.16 -7.97
CA ILE A 16 11.19 10.99 -9.03
C ILE A 16 10.75 10.05 -10.15
N ASN A 17 9.47 10.11 -10.53
CA ASN A 17 8.97 9.41 -11.70
C ASN A 17 9.24 10.27 -12.95
N GLY A 18 9.54 9.65 -14.08
CA GLY A 18 9.67 10.39 -15.34
C GLY A 18 8.35 11.06 -15.73
N GLY A 19 8.44 12.29 -16.24
CA GLY A 19 7.28 13.12 -16.60
C GLY A 19 6.66 13.88 -15.42
N ASP A 20 7.10 13.62 -14.19
CA ASP A 20 6.80 14.50 -13.05
C ASP A 20 7.50 15.86 -13.22
N SER A 21 6.97 16.90 -12.57
CA SER A 21 7.65 18.20 -12.50
C SER A 21 9.05 18.08 -11.89
N ALA A 22 10.00 18.84 -12.43
CA ALA A 22 11.35 18.97 -11.88
C ALA A 22 11.31 19.26 -10.36
N ARG A 23 12.25 18.66 -9.62
CA ARG A 23 12.34 18.81 -8.16
C ARG A 23 13.58 19.57 -7.76
N LYS A 24 13.39 20.58 -6.90
CA LYS A 24 14.46 21.39 -6.31
C LYS A 24 14.86 20.82 -4.95
N PHE A 25 16.16 20.68 -4.72
CA PHE A 25 16.73 20.21 -3.46
C PHE A 25 17.73 21.25 -2.93
N PRO A 26 17.59 21.71 -1.67
CA PRO A 26 18.63 22.47 -1.02
C PRO A 26 19.81 21.54 -0.71
N VAL A 27 21.04 22.02 -0.95
CA VAL A 27 22.27 21.29 -0.68
C VAL A 27 23.29 22.16 0.06
N THR A 28 24.11 21.52 0.87
CA THR A 28 25.15 22.16 1.71
C THR A 28 26.54 21.74 1.26
N ALA A 29 27.52 22.62 1.40
CA ALA A 29 28.92 22.33 1.09
C ALA A 29 29.41 21.07 1.84
N GLY A 30 30.08 20.17 1.10
CA GLY A 30 30.60 18.91 1.61
C GLY A 30 29.63 17.73 1.50
N GLU A 31 28.37 17.95 1.11
CA GLU A 31 27.43 16.86 0.82
C GLU A 31 27.83 16.12 -0.46
N ARG A 32 27.38 14.87 -0.58
CA ARG A 32 27.52 14.06 -1.79
C ARG A 32 26.13 13.74 -2.32
N LEU A 33 25.90 14.03 -3.59
CA LEU A 33 24.67 13.72 -4.31
C LEU A 33 24.90 12.49 -5.18
N GLU A 34 23.96 11.55 -5.18
CA GLU A 34 23.91 10.43 -6.11
C GLU A 34 22.55 10.44 -6.84
N VAL A 35 22.58 10.27 -8.16
CA VAL A 35 21.39 10.05 -8.99
C VAL A 35 21.45 8.62 -9.52
N LEU A 36 20.46 7.82 -9.16
CA LEU A 36 20.35 6.39 -9.44
C LEU A 36 19.21 6.12 -10.43
N GLY A 37 19.52 5.51 -11.58
CA GLY A 37 18.51 5.04 -12.52
C GLY A 37 17.84 3.76 -12.03
N VAL A 38 16.56 3.80 -11.65
CA VAL A 38 15.87 2.63 -11.07
C VAL A 38 15.48 1.61 -12.13
N ASP A 39 14.86 2.08 -13.23
CA ASP A 39 14.30 1.19 -14.26
C ASP A 39 15.14 1.15 -15.56
N GLY A 40 16.18 1.98 -15.66
CA GLY A 40 17.03 2.11 -16.86
C GLY A 40 16.38 2.82 -18.05
N GLY A 41 17.21 3.46 -18.87
CA GLY A 41 16.84 4.17 -20.09
C GLY A 41 15.87 5.33 -19.89
N GLN A 42 15.85 5.91 -18.70
CA GLN A 42 15.13 7.14 -18.39
C GLN A 42 16.16 8.26 -18.29
N ALA A 43 16.00 9.28 -19.14
CA ALA A 43 16.88 10.43 -19.08
C ALA A 43 16.66 11.20 -17.78
N ALA A 44 17.75 11.68 -17.18
CA ALA A 44 17.72 12.59 -16.05
C ALA A 44 18.78 13.67 -16.21
N VAL A 45 18.41 14.89 -15.82
CA VAL A 45 19.25 16.08 -15.93
C VAL A 45 19.30 16.77 -14.59
N VAL A 46 20.50 17.14 -14.15
CA VAL A 46 20.73 17.91 -12.91
C VAL A 46 21.16 19.32 -13.30
N PHE A 47 20.51 20.32 -12.73
CA PHE A 47 20.82 21.74 -12.87
C PHE A 47 21.31 22.27 -11.54
N ALA A 48 22.30 23.15 -11.60
CA ALA A 48 22.84 23.83 -10.44
C ALA A 48 23.49 25.15 -10.86
N GLN A 49 23.49 26.16 -10.00
CA GLN A 49 24.27 27.37 -10.27
C GLN A 49 25.76 27.02 -10.43
N ARG A 50 26.45 27.73 -11.31
CA ARG A 50 27.85 27.47 -11.62
C ARG A 50 28.73 27.46 -10.35
N GLY A 51 29.40 26.34 -10.10
CA GLY A 51 30.28 26.16 -8.95
C GLY A 51 29.62 25.56 -7.70
N ILE A 52 28.33 25.18 -7.73
CA ILE A 52 27.69 24.38 -6.67
C ILE A 52 28.15 22.92 -6.73
N LEU A 53 28.11 22.30 -7.91
CA LEU A 53 28.39 20.87 -8.07
C LEU A 53 29.70 20.64 -8.82
N GLU A 54 30.46 19.65 -8.34
CA GLU A 54 31.54 19.01 -9.09
C GLU A 54 31.13 17.57 -9.39
N CYS A 55 31.09 17.21 -10.68
CA CYS A 55 30.78 15.84 -11.07
C CYS A 55 31.98 14.93 -10.79
N SER A 56 31.74 13.86 -10.05
CA SER A 56 32.78 12.88 -9.70
C SER A 56 32.84 11.67 -10.63
N SER A 57 31.83 11.48 -11.51
CA SER A 57 31.76 10.34 -12.44
C SER A 57 30.73 10.55 -13.56
N GLY A 58 31.09 10.28 -14.82
CA GLY A 58 30.15 9.89 -15.89
C GLY A 58 29.15 10.93 -16.43
N ALA A 59 28.92 12.07 -15.78
CA ALA A 59 27.98 13.07 -16.29
C ALA A 59 28.60 13.94 -17.39
N GLU A 60 27.82 14.22 -18.43
CA GLU A 60 28.21 15.14 -19.49
C GLU A 60 27.54 16.51 -19.28
N THR A 61 28.32 17.58 -19.33
CA THR A 61 27.76 18.94 -19.37
C THR A 61 27.00 19.13 -20.68
N ALA A 62 25.71 19.43 -20.60
CA ALA A 62 24.86 19.70 -21.75
C ALA A 62 24.45 21.18 -21.80
N PRO A 63 24.05 21.72 -22.97
CA PRO A 63 23.43 23.04 -23.05
C PRO A 63 22.16 23.07 -22.20
N ALA A 64 21.86 24.21 -21.57
CA ALA A 64 20.68 24.38 -20.73
C ALA A 64 19.40 23.98 -21.49
N PHE A 65 18.66 23.01 -20.95
CA PHE A 65 17.34 22.66 -21.47
C PHE A 65 16.31 23.65 -20.93
N SER A 66 15.51 24.23 -21.81
CA SER A 66 14.35 25.04 -21.43
C SER A 66 13.07 24.22 -21.61
N SER A 67 12.38 23.93 -20.52
CA SER A 67 10.94 23.68 -20.53
C SER A 67 10.27 24.77 -19.70
N GLU A 68 9.02 25.12 -20.00
CA GLU A 68 8.26 26.07 -19.17
C GLU A 68 8.23 25.61 -17.69
N ALA A 69 8.15 24.30 -17.45
CA ALA A 69 8.16 23.70 -16.12
C ALA A 69 9.49 23.93 -15.36
N LEU A 70 10.62 23.96 -16.06
CA LEU A 70 11.93 24.21 -15.46
C LEU A 70 12.20 25.67 -15.14
N SER A 71 11.65 26.59 -15.95
CA SER A 71 11.88 28.04 -15.79
C SER A 71 11.45 28.60 -14.43
N ALA A 72 10.55 27.90 -13.73
CA ALA A 72 10.12 28.29 -12.38
C ALA A 72 11.16 27.98 -11.28
N PHE A 73 12.13 27.10 -11.57
CA PHE A 73 13.14 26.67 -10.60
C PHE A 73 14.54 27.22 -10.89
N LEU A 74 14.73 27.75 -12.11
CA LEU A 74 16.02 28.21 -12.59
C LEU A 74 16.19 29.75 -12.47
N ASP A 75 17.32 30.19 -11.94
CA ASP A 75 17.82 31.56 -11.84
C ASP A 75 19.15 31.68 -12.61
N GLY A 76 19.19 32.55 -13.64
CA GLY A 76 20.29 32.62 -14.62
C GLY A 76 21.72 32.56 -14.05
N ASP A 77 22.61 31.91 -14.82
CA ASP A 77 23.97 31.42 -14.51
C ASP A 77 24.07 29.98 -13.98
N GLU A 78 23.21 29.09 -14.49
CA GLU A 78 23.24 27.66 -14.21
C GLU A 78 24.04 26.83 -15.21
N VAL A 79 24.48 25.68 -14.72
CA VAL A 79 25.08 24.60 -15.50
C VAL A 79 24.16 23.38 -15.40
N SER A 80 23.95 22.70 -16.53
CA SER A 80 23.21 21.44 -16.59
C SER A 80 24.11 20.26 -16.90
N PHE A 81 23.87 19.16 -16.21
CA PHE A 81 24.54 17.88 -16.36
C PHE A 81 23.51 16.84 -16.78
N VAL A 82 23.71 16.20 -17.91
CA VAL A 82 22.97 14.97 -18.24
C VAL A 82 23.61 13.85 -17.45
N VAL A 83 22.83 13.27 -16.54
CA VAL A 83 23.33 12.28 -15.58
C VAL A 83 22.95 10.87 -15.96
N LEU A 84 21.79 10.67 -16.58
CA LEU A 84 21.36 9.38 -17.10
C LEU A 84 20.86 9.60 -18.52
N GLY A 85 21.32 8.79 -19.46
CA GLY A 85 20.88 8.81 -20.85
C GLY A 85 19.78 7.77 -21.15
N ALA A 86 19.25 7.81 -22.38
CA ALA A 86 18.26 6.82 -22.84
C ALA A 86 18.79 5.38 -22.91
N GLU A 87 20.11 5.21 -22.91
CA GLU A 87 20.82 3.92 -22.89
C GLU A 87 21.31 3.52 -21.49
N ALA A 88 21.03 4.33 -20.45
CA ALA A 88 21.50 4.07 -19.09
C ALA A 88 20.98 2.73 -18.57
N ALA A 89 21.84 1.95 -17.93
CA ALA A 89 21.44 0.67 -17.36
C ALA A 89 20.62 0.87 -16.07
N PRO A 90 19.69 -0.03 -15.73
CA PRO A 90 19.14 -0.07 -14.38
C PRO A 90 20.26 -0.21 -13.35
N GLY A 91 20.19 0.53 -12.25
CA GLY A 91 21.20 0.54 -11.21
C GLY A 91 22.37 1.50 -11.44
N GLU A 92 22.43 2.19 -12.59
CA GLU A 92 23.50 3.15 -12.89
C GLU A 92 23.44 4.37 -11.95
N ILE A 93 24.60 4.73 -11.38
CA ILE A 93 24.74 5.81 -10.41
C ILE A 93 25.68 6.88 -10.95
N VAL A 94 25.24 8.13 -10.89
CA VAL A 94 26.08 9.30 -11.13
C VAL A 94 26.21 10.11 -9.86
N SER A 95 27.45 10.38 -9.45
CA SER A 95 27.77 11.05 -8.19
C SER A 95 28.32 12.46 -8.40
N PHE A 96 27.95 13.37 -7.50
CA PHE A 96 28.46 14.74 -7.41
C PHE A 96 28.93 15.06 -5.99
N THR A 97 29.92 15.95 -5.89
CA THR A 97 30.29 16.61 -4.64
C THR A 97 29.72 18.02 -4.64
N VAL A 98 29.11 18.42 -3.52
CA VAL A 98 28.59 19.78 -3.33
C VAL A 98 29.73 20.65 -2.79
N LEU A 99 30.16 21.63 -3.56
CA LEU A 99 31.29 22.51 -3.23
C LEU A 99 30.90 23.74 -2.41
N ARG A 100 29.66 24.20 -2.53
CA ARG A 100 29.10 25.34 -1.81
C ARG A 100 27.61 25.15 -1.57
N ASP A 101 27.09 25.84 -0.57
CA ASP A 101 25.66 25.87 -0.29
C ASP A 101 24.88 26.44 -1.48
N GLY A 102 23.70 25.90 -1.72
CA GLY A 102 22.80 26.40 -2.76
C GLY A 102 21.71 25.38 -3.08
N ASP A 103 21.14 25.52 -4.27
CA ASP A 103 20.07 24.65 -4.73
C ASP A 103 20.49 23.86 -5.98
N ILE A 104 20.00 22.63 -6.06
CA ILE A 104 20.05 21.80 -7.26
C ILE A 104 18.63 21.51 -7.74
N VAL A 105 18.45 21.33 -9.03
CA VAL A 105 17.17 20.92 -9.63
C VAL A 105 17.40 19.64 -10.41
N VAL A 106 16.60 18.61 -10.17
CA VAL A 106 16.64 17.36 -10.92
C VAL A 106 15.38 17.29 -11.77
N ASP A 107 15.56 17.16 -13.08
CA ASP A 107 14.51 16.96 -14.07
C ASP A 107 14.60 15.57 -14.69
N VAL A 108 13.45 14.92 -14.87
CA VAL A 108 13.33 13.57 -15.40
C VAL A 108 12.28 13.59 -16.51
N PRO A 109 12.61 14.09 -17.71
CA PRO A 109 11.63 14.34 -18.75
C PRO A 109 11.04 13.04 -19.31
N ALA A 110 9.71 12.98 -19.41
CA ALA A 110 8.99 11.92 -20.12
C ALA A 110 7.60 12.40 -20.56
N GLU A 111 7.04 11.75 -21.57
CA GLU A 111 5.64 11.93 -21.97
C GLU A 111 4.72 10.96 -21.22
N ASP A 112 3.43 11.30 -21.13
CA ASP A 112 2.43 10.41 -20.55
C ASP A 112 2.26 9.14 -21.40
N MET A 113 2.27 7.98 -20.75
CA MET A 113 2.04 6.71 -21.45
C MET A 113 0.57 6.60 -21.91
N LEU A 114 0.36 6.20 -23.16
CA LEU A 114 -0.98 5.86 -23.64
C LEU A 114 -1.40 4.46 -23.12
N PRO A 115 -2.70 4.20 -22.89
CA PRO A 115 -3.14 2.90 -22.36
C PRO A 115 -2.75 1.68 -23.19
N GLU A 116 -2.63 1.84 -24.51
CA GLU A 116 -2.23 0.82 -25.47
C GLU A 116 -0.71 0.69 -25.65
N SER A 117 0.08 1.64 -25.16
CA SER A 117 1.54 1.63 -25.29
C SER A 117 2.24 0.89 -24.14
N SER A 118 3.56 0.73 -24.26
CA SER A 118 4.42 0.04 -23.29
C SER A 118 5.71 0.81 -23.00
N ASP A 119 5.64 2.13 -23.11
CA ASP A 119 6.74 3.09 -22.99
C ASP A 119 6.65 3.91 -21.69
N ALA A 120 6.15 3.27 -20.62
CA ALA A 120 6.04 3.87 -19.30
C ALA A 120 7.32 4.67 -18.94
N PRO A 121 7.19 5.89 -18.38
CA PRO A 121 8.32 6.63 -17.85
C PRO A 121 9.07 5.80 -16.81
N GLY A 122 10.40 5.85 -16.86
CA GLY A 122 11.22 5.20 -15.84
C GLY A 122 11.33 6.06 -14.57
N ARG A 123 11.89 5.49 -13.52
CA ARG A 123 12.07 6.17 -12.23
C ARG A 123 13.54 6.41 -11.92
N VAL A 124 13.79 7.47 -11.16
CA VAL A 124 15.12 7.87 -10.72
C VAL A 124 15.08 8.17 -9.23
N ASP A 125 16.03 7.62 -8.48
CA ASP A 125 16.21 7.90 -7.07
C ASP A 125 17.36 8.91 -6.91
N VAL A 126 17.09 10.00 -6.20
CA VAL A 126 18.06 11.03 -5.83
C VAL A 126 18.42 10.81 -4.37
N ALA A 127 19.68 10.52 -4.08
CA ALA A 127 20.20 10.34 -2.74
C ALA A 127 21.18 11.46 -2.38
N ILE A 128 20.95 12.14 -1.26
CA ILE A 128 21.86 13.15 -0.74
C ILE A 128 22.46 12.61 0.55
N TYR A 129 23.77 12.44 0.54
CA TYR A 129 24.56 12.04 1.68
C TYR A 129 25.11 13.31 2.32
N THR A 130 24.70 13.56 3.54
CA THR A 130 25.16 14.74 4.27
C THR A 130 26.67 14.66 4.49
N ALA A 131 27.37 15.79 4.35
CA ALA A 131 28.63 15.97 5.08
C ALA A 131 28.35 15.66 6.58
N PRO A 132 29.33 15.22 7.38
CA PRO A 132 29.09 15.12 8.82
C PRO A 132 28.85 16.53 9.40
N ALA A 133 27.60 17.01 9.47
CA ALA A 133 27.24 18.29 10.09
C ALA A 133 25.80 18.37 10.67
N THR A 134 25.78 18.72 11.97
CA THR A 134 24.86 19.50 12.82
C THR A 134 23.32 19.43 12.79
N SER A 135 22.58 19.25 11.69
CA SER A 135 21.08 19.23 11.75
C SER A 135 20.49 17.86 11.45
N ARG A 136 19.58 17.40 12.31
CA ARG A 136 19.02 16.02 12.31
C ARG A 136 17.55 15.94 11.87
N LEU A 137 16.90 17.07 11.57
CA LEU A 137 15.45 17.15 11.31
C LEU A 137 15.10 17.05 9.81
N PRO A 138 13.96 16.42 9.44
CA PRO A 138 13.45 16.44 8.07
C PRO A 138 12.98 17.85 7.66
N ALA A 139 12.86 18.09 6.35
CA ALA A 139 12.25 19.32 5.83
C ALA A 139 10.83 19.52 6.37
N SER A 140 10.39 20.78 6.54
CA SER A 140 9.02 21.04 6.99
C SER A 140 8.02 20.66 5.91
N LEU A 141 6.83 20.21 6.33
CA LEU A 141 5.76 19.85 5.39
C LEU A 141 5.08 21.08 4.76
N GLY A 142 5.27 22.24 5.38
CA GLY A 142 4.70 23.53 4.98
C GLY A 142 5.19 24.64 5.91
N PRO A 143 4.60 25.85 5.84
CA PRO A 143 4.88 26.94 6.76
C PRO A 143 4.56 26.55 8.22
N VAL A 144 5.56 26.66 9.08
CA VAL A 144 5.50 26.26 10.50
C VAL A 144 5.11 27.45 11.37
N LEU A 145 4.16 27.27 12.28
CA LEU A 145 3.79 28.26 13.31
C LEU A 145 4.76 28.25 14.48
N GLN A 146 5.16 27.05 14.91
CA GLN A 146 6.02 26.87 16.07
C GLN A 146 6.86 25.61 15.91
N GLU A 147 8.14 25.71 16.27
CA GLU A 147 9.02 24.56 16.47
C GLU A 147 9.34 24.41 17.96
N ILE A 148 9.27 23.18 18.44
CA ILE A 148 9.47 22.85 19.85
C ILE A 148 10.42 21.66 19.92
N HIS A 149 11.60 21.89 20.50
CA HIS A 149 12.56 20.84 20.83
C HIS A 149 12.19 20.24 22.18
N VAL A 150 12.16 18.90 22.26
CA VAL A 150 11.96 18.17 23.51
C VAL A 150 13.21 17.35 23.79
N PRO A 151 14.06 17.79 24.74
CA PRO A 151 15.25 17.05 25.12
C PRO A 151 14.93 15.62 25.57
N ALA A 152 15.87 14.70 25.37
CA ALA A 152 15.82 13.35 25.90
C ALA A 152 15.41 13.31 27.38
N ALA A 153 14.57 12.34 27.75
CA ALA A 153 14.09 12.15 29.11
C ALA A 153 13.37 13.37 29.73
N SER A 154 12.71 14.19 28.91
CA SER A 154 11.96 15.37 29.35
C SER A 154 10.54 15.41 28.73
N ALA A 155 9.76 16.44 29.09
CA ALA A 155 8.48 16.72 28.45
C ALA A 155 8.30 18.23 28.29
N VAL A 156 7.36 18.61 27.43
CA VAL A 156 6.93 20.00 27.22
C VAL A 156 5.41 20.05 27.08
N SER A 157 4.79 21.12 27.58
CA SER A 157 3.40 21.46 27.30
C SER A 157 3.32 22.59 26.27
N TYR A 158 2.26 22.58 25.46
CA TYR A 158 2.02 23.57 24.42
C TYR A 158 0.53 23.64 24.05
N ARG A 159 0.10 24.76 23.47
CA ARG A 159 -1.30 24.98 23.07
C ARG A 159 -1.45 24.90 21.57
N VAL A 160 -2.54 24.29 21.14
CA VAL A 160 -2.86 24.08 19.72
C VAL A 160 -4.32 24.45 19.51
N ARG A 161 -4.62 25.20 18.45
CA ARG A 161 -6.00 25.57 18.18
C ARG A 161 -6.68 24.52 17.31
N LYS A 162 -8.00 24.47 17.35
CA LYS A 162 -8.81 23.61 16.48
C LYS A 162 -8.43 23.82 15.02
N GLY A 163 -8.13 22.71 14.35
CA GLY A 163 -7.76 22.64 12.94
C GLY A 163 -6.27 22.75 12.66
N ASP A 164 -5.46 23.23 13.62
CA ASP A 164 -4.00 23.25 13.49
C ASP A 164 -3.45 21.82 13.54
N TYR A 165 -2.25 21.62 13.00
CA TYR A 165 -1.62 20.31 12.96
C TYR A 165 -0.44 20.22 13.91
N ILE A 166 -0.22 19.03 14.47
CA ILE A 166 0.87 18.68 15.38
C ILE A 166 1.67 17.57 14.71
N GLN A 167 2.92 17.85 14.33
CA GLN A 167 3.84 16.83 13.85
C GLN A 167 4.81 16.47 14.97
N ILE A 168 4.79 15.22 15.41
CA ILE A 168 5.74 14.68 16.39
C ILE A 168 6.76 13.86 15.63
N ILE A 169 8.03 14.25 15.71
CA ILE A 169 9.14 13.74 14.90
C ILE A 169 10.13 13.02 15.82
N ASP A 170 10.46 11.78 15.47
CA ASP A 170 11.61 11.07 16.01
C ASP A 170 12.88 11.53 15.29
N VAL A 171 13.77 12.24 15.98
CA VAL A 171 14.93 12.91 15.37
C VAL A 171 16.04 11.93 15.01
N ASP A 172 16.26 10.93 15.85
CA ASP A 172 17.39 10.01 15.76
C ASP A 172 16.95 8.58 15.42
N GLY A 173 15.65 8.33 15.31
CA GLY A 173 15.07 7.01 15.20
C GLY A 173 15.06 6.31 16.55
N ARG A 174 14.18 5.34 16.65
CA ARG A 174 14.00 4.50 17.83
C ARG A 174 13.58 5.22 19.11
N GLN A 175 13.21 6.50 19.06
CA GLN A 175 12.76 7.24 20.22
C GLN A 175 11.24 7.18 20.35
N CYS A 176 10.75 6.76 21.50
CA CYS A 176 9.32 6.85 21.82
C CYS A 176 8.94 8.25 22.31
N SER A 177 7.72 8.66 21.94
CA SER A 177 7.11 9.89 22.44
C SER A 177 5.73 9.61 23.00
N ASP A 178 5.51 9.98 24.26
CA ASP A 178 4.18 9.93 24.84
C ASP A 178 3.47 11.25 24.54
N PHE A 179 2.18 11.17 24.17
CA PHE A 179 1.37 12.33 23.82
C PHE A 179 0.09 12.39 24.67
N LEU A 180 -0.16 13.58 25.21
CA LEU A 180 -1.35 13.96 25.96
C LEU A 180 -2.02 15.16 25.28
N ALA A 181 -3.35 15.19 25.35
CA ALA A 181 -4.14 16.33 24.91
C ALA A 181 -5.38 16.48 25.80
N PHE A 182 -5.67 17.73 26.16
CA PHE A 182 -6.79 18.12 27.01
C PHE A 182 -7.60 19.22 26.33
N ASP A 183 -8.92 19.21 26.49
CA ASP A 183 -9.79 20.25 25.96
C ASP A 183 -9.51 21.55 26.71
N ALA A 184 -9.00 22.56 26.00
CA ALA A 184 -8.58 23.82 26.59
C ALA A 184 -9.74 24.58 27.25
N LEU A 185 -10.95 24.51 26.66
CA LEU A 185 -12.14 25.16 27.20
C LEU A 185 -12.62 24.43 28.46
N ALA A 186 -12.57 23.10 28.47
CA ALA A 186 -12.89 22.33 29.67
C ALA A 186 -11.94 22.66 30.83
N LEU A 187 -10.64 22.81 30.55
CA LEU A 187 -9.65 23.20 31.55
C LEU A 187 -9.90 24.62 32.10
N GLU A 188 -10.27 25.57 31.24
CA GLU A 188 -10.66 26.93 31.67
C GLU A 188 -11.88 26.91 32.61
N GLU A 189 -12.76 25.92 32.47
CA GLU A 189 -13.89 25.67 33.36
C GLU A 189 -13.54 24.81 34.59
N GLY A 190 -12.25 24.49 34.80
CA GLY A 190 -11.77 23.69 35.92
C GLY A 190 -12.06 22.18 35.79
N ARG A 191 -12.26 21.68 34.57
CA ARG A 191 -12.52 20.26 34.27
C ARG A 191 -11.39 19.68 33.43
N GLU A 192 -10.70 18.67 33.97
CA GLU A 192 -9.71 17.90 33.21
C GLU A 192 -10.41 16.93 32.26
N CYS A 193 -10.50 17.30 30.97
CA CYS A 193 -11.07 16.43 29.94
C CYS A 193 -9.97 16.07 28.92
N GLY A 194 -9.46 14.85 29.00
CA GLY A 194 -8.24 14.42 28.32
C GLY A 194 -8.47 13.31 27.31
N LEU A 195 -7.42 12.86 26.63
CA LEU A 195 -7.48 11.65 25.82
C LEU A 195 -7.84 10.42 26.65
N ASP A 196 -8.70 9.57 26.10
CA ASP A 196 -9.09 8.29 26.69
C ASP A 196 -8.96 7.18 25.63
N ALA A 197 -7.97 6.32 25.83
CA ALA A 197 -7.70 5.22 24.92
C ALA A 197 -8.79 4.14 24.97
N THR A 198 -9.51 4.00 26.08
CA THR A 198 -10.62 3.03 26.22
C THR A 198 -11.82 3.47 25.40
N ALA A 199 -12.23 4.74 25.50
CA ALA A 199 -13.25 5.35 24.68
C ALA A 199 -12.87 5.30 23.20
N THR A 200 -11.61 5.64 22.89
CA THR A 200 -11.07 5.54 21.54
C THR A 200 -11.23 4.13 20.96
N ARG A 201 -10.72 3.09 21.63
CA ARG A 201 -10.85 1.70 21.14
C ARG A 201 -12.30 1.24 21.06
N THR A 202 -13.14 1.63 22.02
CA THR A 202 -14.56 1.28 22.05
C THR A 202 -15.31 1.81 20.83
N VAL A 203 -15.06 3.06 20.46
CA VAL A 203 -15.74 3.70 19.33
C VAL A 203 -15.11 3.33 18.00
N GLN A 204 -13.78 3.24 17.94
CA GLN A 204 -13.08 2.93 16.69
C GLN A 204 -13.15 1.45 16.32
N GLY A 205 -13.30 0.55 17.29
CA GLY A 205 -13.20 -0.89 17.06
C GLY A 205 -11.79 -1.34 16.65
N ASN A 206 -10.79 -0.47 16.83
CA ASN A 206 -9.39 -0.73 16.52
C ASN A 206 -8.52 -0.45 17.76
N ALA A 207 -7.52 -1.29 17.97
CA ALA A 207 -6.52 -1.15 19.02
C ALA A 207 -5.73 0.15 18.90
N MET A 208 -5.43 0.57 17.67
CA MET A 208 -4.72 1.81 17.34
C MET A 208 -5.43 2.53 16.21
N PRO A 209 -5.79 3.82 16.38
CA PRO A 209 -6.23 4.63 15.26
C PRO A 209 -5.17 4.69 14.16
N THR A 210 -5.61 4.72 12.91
CA THR A 210 -4.76 4.88 11.70
C THR A 210 -5.39 5.91 10.78
N PRO A 211 -4.59 6.63 9.96
CA PRO A 211 -5.13 7.52 8.93
C PRO A 211 -6.24 6.84 8.11
N GLY A 212 -7.32 7.58 7.81
CA GLY A 212 -8.48 7.07 7.09
C GLY A 212 -9.74 7.00 7.95
N LEU A 213 -10.47 5.89 7.88
CA LEU A 213 -11.79 5.73 8.54
C LEU A 213 -11.69 5.75 10.07
N HIS A 214 -10.65 5.13 10.63
CA HIS A 214 -10.47 4.93 12.07
C HIS A 214 -9.40 5.84 12.67
N ALA A 215 -9.36 7.12 12.28
CA ALA A 215 -8.23 8.00 12.53
C ALA A 215 -8.28 8.83 13.82
N LYS A 216 -9.37 8.78 14.59
CA LYS A 216 -9.60 9.75 15.69
C LYS A 216 -9.29 9.16 17.05
N PHE A 217 -8.56 9.92 17.87
CA PHE A 217 -8.49 9.72 19.31
C PHE A 217 -9.56 10.56 20.01
N LEU A 218 -10.18 9.98 21.03
CA LEU A 218 -11.35 10.52 21.71
C LEU A 218 -11.04 10.79 23.19
N ASN A 219 -11.85 11.62 23.83
CA ASN A 219 -11.85 11.80 25.29
C ASN A 219 -12.80 10.83 26.00
N GLU A 220 -12.88 10.93 27.34
CA GLU A 220 -13.77 10.10 28.17
C GLU A 220 -15.26 10.28 27.87
N HIS A 221 -15.63 11.35 27.17
CA HIS A 221 -16.99 11.63 26.68
C HIS A 221 -17.20 11.18 25.22
N MET A 222 -16.28 10.40 24.66
CA MET A 222 -16.29 9.90 23.28
C MET A 222 -16.28 11.02 22.21
N GLN A 223 -15.77 12.20 22.55
CA GLN A 223 -15.65 13.32 21.63
C GLN A 223 -14.25 13.35 20.99
N PRO A 224 -14.14 13.65 19.68
CA PRO A 224 -12.85 13.74 19.01
C PRO A 224 -11.95 14.82 19.60
N MET A 225 -10.70 14.45 19.88
CA MET A 225 -9.64 15.34 20.37
C MET A 225 -8.63 15.63 19.26
N VAL A 226 -8.10 14.59 18.64
CA VAL A 226 -7.17 14.68 17.51
C VAL A 226 -7.48 13.62 16.46
N GLU A 227 -7.19 13.93 15.20
CA GLU A 227 -7.24 13.00 14.06
C GLU A 227 -5.82 12.72 13.55
N ILE A 228 -5.44 11.47 13.34
CA ILE A 228 -4.19 11.11 12.66
C ILE A 228 -4.35 11.36 11.17
N VAL A 229 -3.54 12.25 10.63
CA VAL A 229 -3.51 12.60 9.21
C VAL A 229 -2.44 11.81 8.49
N GLN A 230 -1.21 11.76 9.02
CA GLN A 230 -0.13 10.97 8.45
C GLN A 230 0.57 10.13 9.52
N ASP A 231 0.94 8.92 9.14
CA ASP A 231 1.73 8.01 9.96
C ASP A 231 2.82 7.36 9.10
N THR A 232 4.07 7.58 9.48
CA THR A 232 5.24 7.06 8.75
C THR A 232 5.81 5.77 9.34
N VAL A 233 5.28 5.31 10.48
CA VAL A 233 5.82 4.17 11.23
C VAL A 233 4.83 3.01 11.27
N GLY A 234 3.54 3.27 11.52
CA GLY A 234 2.49 2.25 11.56
C GLY A 234 2.49 1.39 12.83
N ARG A 235 3.37 1.68 13.80
CA ARG A 235 3.51 0.93 15.06
C ARG A 235 3.61 1.90 16.24
N HIS A 236 2.62 1.83 17.13
CA HIS A 236 2.52 2.68 18.32
C HIS A 236 1.80 1.90 19.44
N ASP A 237 1.80 2.46 20.65
CA ASP A 237 1.11 1.93 21.82
C ASP A 237 0.05 2.92 22.32
N ALA A 238 -1.21 2.49 22.36
CA ALA A 238 -2.31 3.19 23.04
C ALA A 238 -2.98 2.31 24.10
N PHE A 239 -2.28 1.29 24.61
CA PHE A 239 -2.76 0.39 25.66
C PHE A 239 -2.20 0.76 27.03
N LEU A 240 -0.88 0.99 27.09
CA LEU A 240 -0.16 1.17 28.33
C LEU A 240 -0.03 2.64 28.72
N LEU A 241 0.28 2.85 29.99
CA LEU A 241 0.60 4.17 30.51
C LEU A 241 1.98 4.61 30.03
N ALA A 242 2.19 5.92 29.97
CA ALA A 242 3.54 6.47 29.92
C ALA A 242 4.36 5.92 31.10
N CYS A 243 5.69 5.78 30.94
CA CYS A 243 6.51 5.17 31.99
C CYS A 243 6.37 5.91 33.34
N THR A 244 6.42 5.15 34.43
CA THR A 244 6.10 5.61 35.79
C THR A 244 7.25 5.34 36.76
N ALA A 245 7.32 6.07 37.87
CA ALA A 245 8.27 5.78 38.94
C ALA A 245 8.14 4.32 39.43
N LYS A 246 6.91 3.85 39.65
CA LYS A 246 6.63 2.47 40.07
C LYS A 246 7.22 1.42 39.12
N TYR A 247 7.10 1.64 37.82
CA TYR A 247 7.64 0.73 36.81
C TYR A 247 9.16 0.54 36.98
N TYR A 248 9.89 1.64 37.19
CA TYR A 248 11.34 1.58 37.40
C TYR A 248 11.72 1.09 38.80
N ASP A 249 11.03 1.56 39.85
CA ASP A 249 11.28 1.16 41.24
C ASP A 249 11.13 -0.36 41.41
N ASP A 250 10.03 -0.94 40.92
CA ASP A 250 9.79 -2.39 40.97
C ASP A 250 10.78 -3.17 40.09
N GLY A 251 11.27 -2.54 39.01
CA GLY A 251 12.30 -3.08 38.12
C GLY A 251 13.72 -3.04 38.71
N GLY A 252 13.92 -2.39 39.86
CA GLY A 252 15.23 -2.26 40.51
C GLY A 252 16.01 -1.00 40.15
N TYR A 253 15.35 0.01 39.56
CA TYR A 253 15.93 1.29 39.15
C TYR A 253 15.29 2.47 39.92
N PRO A 254 15.43 2.53 41.25
CA PRO A 254 14.76 3.54 42.04
C PRO A 254 15.24 4.97 41.73
N GLY A 255 14.31 5.90 41.60
CA GLY A 255 14.60 7.31 41.29
C GLY A 255 14.95 7.59 39.82
N HIS A 256 14.73 6.61 38.95
CA HIS A 256 14.90 6.78 37.50
C HIS A 256 13.93 7.84 36.94
N ALA A 257 14.41 8.64 35.99
CA ALA A 257 13.58 9.63 35.30
C ALA A 257 12.43 8.94 34.56
N ASN A 258 11.25 9.54 34.58
CA ASN A 258 10.09 8.93 33.93
C ASN A 258 9.14 9.99 33.36
N CYS A 259 8.41 9.59 32.33
CA CYS A 259 7.51 10.46 31.59
C CYS A 259 6.35 10.97 32.45
N THR A 260 5.88 10.16 33.39
CA THR A 260 4.77 10.56 34.26
C THR A 260 5.15 11.75 35.14
N GLU A 261 6.31 11.72 35.79
CA GLU A 261 6.82 12.85 36.56
C GLU A 261 7.16 14.05 35.68
N ASN A 262 7.71 13.81 34.49
CA ASN A 262 7.94 14.87 33.50
C ASN A 262 6.64 15.60 33.14
N PHE A 263 5.56 14.87 32.87
CA PHE A 263 4.24 15.45 32.59
C PHE A 263 3.67 16.19 33.78
N ASN A 264 3.73 15.62 34.99
CA ASN A 264 3.25 16.29 36.20
C ASN A 264 3.90 17.68 36.38
N ARG A 265 5.21 17.81 36.08
CA ARG A 265 5.92 19.09 36.16
C ARG A 265 5.47 20.11 35.11
N VAL A 266 5.33 19.68 33.85
CA VAL A 266 5.03 20.63 32.76
C VAL A 266 3.55 20.97 32.63
N LEU A 267 2.66 20.14 33.18
CA LEU A 267 1.21 20.38 33.17
C LEU A 267 0.72 21.17 34.39
N GLU A 268 1.54 21.33 35.43
CA GLU A 268 1.21 22.12 36.64
C GLU A 268 0.85 23.57 36.27
N VAL A 269 1.54 24.15 35.29
CA VAL A 269 1.31 25.53 34.82
C VAL A 269 -0.06 25.72 34.17
N ASP A 270 -0.68 24.65 33.68
CA ASP A 270 -2.03 24.64 33.09
C ASP A 270 -3.11 24.22 34.10
N GLY A 271 -2.74 24.07 35.39
CA GLY A 271 -3.67 23.73 36.47
C GLY A 271 -4.14 22.28 36.48
N ILE A 272 -3.45 21.39 35.77
CA ILE A 272 -3.74 19.95 35.72
C ILE A 272 -3.05 19.24 36.89
N GLY A 273 -3.81 18.45 37.65
CA GLY A 273 -3.32 17.76 38.83
C GLY A 273 -2.33 16.62 38.50
N PRO A 274 -1.37 16.32 39.39
CA PRO A 274 -0.42 15.24 39.18
C PRO A 274 -1.09 13.87 39.23
N ARG A 275 -0.59 12.92 38.44
CA ARG A 275 -1.03 11.51 38.41
C ARG A 275 0.12 10.55 38.68
N SER A 276 -0.20 9.35 39.16
CA SER A 276 0.78 8.26 39.34
C SER A 276 1.13 7.53 38.04
N GLY A 277 0.35 7.75 36.99
CA GLY A 277 0.58 7.25 35.64
C GLY A 277 -0.39 7.90 34.66
N TRP A 278 0.10 8.25 33.48
CA TRP A 278 -0.69 8.92 32.45
C TRP A 278 -1.11 7.94 31.34
N PRO A 279 -2.41 7.86 30.98
CA PRO A 279 -2.88 7.06 29.85
C PRO A 279 -2.59 7.77 28.52
N ALA A 280 -1.31 7.95 28.22
CA ALA A 280 -0.84 8.63 27.02
C ALA A 280 -0.99 7.76 25.78
N ILE A 281 -0.94 8.40 24.61
CA ILE A 281 -0.67 7.71 23.36
C ILE A 281 0.85 7.69 23.21
N ASN A 282 1.48 6.51 23.30
CA ASN A 282 2.92 6.35 23.20
C ASN A 282 3.28 6.06 21.74
N PHE A 283 3.53 7.13 20.98
CA PHE A 283 3.94 7.04 19.58
C PHE A 283 5.32 6.39 19.46
N PHE A 284 5.48 5.57 18.40
CA PHE A 284 6.68 4.82 18.02
C PHE A 284 6.96 3.61 18.89
N PHE A 285 6.29 3.50 20.03
CA PHE A 285 6.45 2.36 20.93
C PHE A 285 5.93 1.07 20.29
N ASN A 286 6.81 0.07 20.19
CA ASN A 286 6.51 -1.21 19.56
C ASN A 286 5.92 -2.21 20.58
N THR A 287 4.71 -1.91 21.06
CA THR A 287 3.98 -2.77 22.01
C THR A 287 3.05 -3.73 21.28
N GLN A 288 3.08 -5.03 21.61
CA GLN A 288 2.22 -6.08 21.07
C GLN A 288 1.47 -6.83 22.18
N VAL A 289 0.21 -7.21 21.92
CA VAL A 289 -0.53 -8.16 22.75
C VAL A 289 -0.51 -9.52 22.04
N LEU A 290 0.15 -10.50 22.65
CA LEU A 290 0.27 -11.86 22.12
C LEU A 290 -1.04 -12.64 22.30
N GLU A 291 -1.21 -13.76 21.57
CA GLU A 291 -2.39 -14.62 21.66
C GLU A 291 -2.66 -15.13 23.10
N CYS A 292 -1.60 -15.34 23.88
CA CYS A 292 -1.69 -15.72 25.30
C CYS A 292 -2.09 -14.56 26.24
N GLY A 293 -2.30 -13.35 25.71
CA GLY A 293 -2.61 -12.14 26.49
C GLY A 293 -1.40 -11.43 27.08
N THR A 294 -0.18 -11.96 26.89
CA THR A 294 1.05 -11.27 27.31
C THR A 294 1.27 -10.02 26.48
N ILE A 295 1.58 -8.90 27.15
CA ILE A 295 2.01 -7.67 26.49
C ILE A 295 3.54 -7.67 26.42
N VAL A 296 4.07 -7.48 25.22
CA VAL A 296 5.52 -7.39 24.97
C VAL A 296 5.85 -6.05 24.33
N GLY A 297 7.00 -5.49 24.67
CA GLY A 297 7.57 -4.32 24.03
C GLY A 297 8.89 -4.71 23.36
N GLU A 298 9.11 -4.20 22.16
CA GLU A 298 10.33 -4.43 21.37
C GLU A 298 10.96 -3.09 20.99
N GLU A 299 12.13 -3.13 20.35
CA GLU A 299 12.75 -1.91 19.80
C GLU A 299 11.79 -1.23 18.80
N PRO A 300 11.60 0.10 18.88
CA PRO A 300 10.77 0.82 17.92
C PRO A 300 11.26 0.66 16.48
N TRP A 301 10.31 0.74 15.54
CA TRP A 301 10.60 0.68 14.11
C TRP A 301 10.87 2.04 13.46
N SER A 302 10.70 3.12 14.22
CA SER A 302 10.93 4.49 13.74
C SER A 302 12.39 4.67 13.33
N ARG A 303 12.56 5.34 12.19
CA ARG A 303 13.85 5.76 11.63
C ARG A 303 14.04 7.26 11.87
N PRO A 304 15.28 7.77 11.79
CA PRO A 304 15.51 9.22 11.87
C PRO A 304 14.61 9.99 10.90
N GLY A 305 13.84 10.94 11.42
CA GLY A 305 12.92 11.78 10.68
C GLY A 305 11.53 11.19 10.45
N ASP A 306 11.26 9.96 10.90
CA ASP A 306 9.89 9.44 10.93
C ASP A 306 9.05 10.27 11.91
N TYR A 307 7.77 10.41 11.59
CA TYR A 307 6.83 11.25 12.31
C TYR A 307 5.40 10.71 12.28
N VAL A 308 4.58 11.22 13.20
CA VAL A 308 3.12 11.23 13.10
C VAL A 308 2.64 12.67 12.95
N LEU A 309 1.64 12.88 12.09
CA LEU A 309 0.99 14.17 11.89
C LEU A 309 -0.45 14.07 12.35
N LEU A 310 -0.80 14.86 13.36
CA LEU A 310 -2.12 14.94 13.95
C LEU A 310 -2.79 16.26 13.56
N ARG A 311 -4.12 16.27 13.49
CA ARG A 311 -4.93 17.49 13.39
C ARG A 311 -5.75 17.65 14.65
N ALA A 312 -5.74 18.83 15.24
CA ALA A 312 -6.55 19.13 16.42
C ALA A 312 -8.02 19.28 16.04
N GLU A 313 -8.92 18.53 16.69
CA GLU A 313 -10.36 18.62 16.46
C GLU A 313 -11.05 19.65 17.38
N ARG A 314 -10.28 20.19 18.34
CA ARG A 314 -10.68 21.16 19.36
C ARG A 314 -9.51 22.10 19.69
N ASP A 315 -9.75 23.12 20.49
CA ASP A 315 -8.65 23.86 21.12
C ASP A 315 -8.08 23.00 22.25
N LEU A 316 -6.77 22.77 22.24
CA LEU A 316 -6.11 21.78 23.07
C LEU A 316 -4.95 22.39 23.87
N VAL A 317 -4.83 21.93 25.11
CA VAL A 317 -3.55 21.92 25.83
C VAL A 317 -2.94 20.55 25.61
N CYS A 318 -1.80 20.49 24.93
CA CYS A 318 -1.08 19.27 24.62
C CYS A 318 0.17 19.18 25.48
N ALA A 319 0.65 17.95 25.70
CA ALA A 319 2.01 17.72 26.17
C ALA A 319 2.60 16.50 25.46
N SER A 320 3.89 16.59 25.16
CA SER A 320 4.64 15.45 24.63
C SER A 320 5.90 15.22 25.45
N SER A 321 6.28 13.96 25.63
CA SER A 321 7.55 13.56 26.25
C SER A 321 8.51 13.02 25.20
N SER A 322 9.82 13.16 25.45
CA SER A 322 10.81 12.20 24.98
C SER A 322 11.02 11.18 26.08
N CYS A 323 10.67 9.92 25.81
CA CYS A 323 10.73 8.85 26.80
C CYS A 323 12.14 8.66 27.39
N ALA A 324 12.20 8.51 28.71
CA ALA A 324 13.44 8.37 29.46
C ALA A 324 13.96 6.92 29.52
N ASP A 325 13.18 5.93 29.07
CA ASP A 325 13.51 4.51 29.26
C ASP A 325 14.80 4.11 28.54
N ASP A 326 15.85 3.85 29.31
CA ASP A 326 17.12 3.30 28.84
C ASP A 326 17.39 1.89 29.42
N VAL A 327 16.46 1.36 30.21
CA VAL A 327 16.59 0.05 30.87
C VAL A 327 15.94 -1.06 30.06
N THR A 328 15.08 -0.71 29.09
CA THR A 328 14.50 -1.62 28.11
C THR A 328 14.77 -1.23 26.66
N SER A 329 14.29 -2.06 25.73
CA SER A 329 14.38 -1.81 24.29
C SER A 329 13.55 -0.61 23.81
N ALA A 330 12.69 -0.03 24.66
CA ALA A 330 11.75 1.03 24.32
C ALA A 330 12.37 2.21 23.55
N ASN A 331 13.61 2.60 23.85
CA ASN A 331 14.32 3.66 23.12
C ASN A 331 15.65 3.19 22.52
N GLY A 332 15.75 1.89 22.19
CA GLY A 332 17.03 1.28 21.80
C GLY A 332 18.11 1.46 22.87
N TRP A 333 17.73 1.48 24.16
CA TRP A 333 18.60 1.74 25.31
C TRP A 333 19.34 3.10 25.28
N THR A 334 18.96 4.02 24.39
CA THR A 334 19.61 5.33 24.25
C THR A 334 18.57 6.42 24.01
N PRO A 335 17.98 6.99 25.07
CA PRO A 335 17.08 8.12 24.96
C PRO A 335 17.70 9.26 24.15
N THR A 336 16.94 9.76 23.19
CA THR A 336 17.30 10.83 22.27
C THR A 336 16.20 11.89 22.23
N ASP A 337 16.43 12.97 21.50
CA ASP A 337 15.49 14.07 21.44
C ASP A 337 14.33 13.75 20.49
N ILE A 338 13.17 14.37 20.74
CA ILE A 338 12.11 14.48 19.73
C ILE A 338 11.93 15.94 19.34
N HIS A 339 11.23 16.17 18.24
CA HIS A 339 10.89 17.51 17.78
C HIS A 339 9.43 17.61 17.41
N ILE A 340 8.82 18.75 17.72
CA ILE A 340 7.41 19.02 17.44
C ILE A 340 7.32 20.23 16.53
N ARG A 341 6.53 20.11 15.47
CA ARG A 341 6.14 21.23 14.62
C ARG A 341 4.64 21.45 14.69
N ILE A 342 4.23 22.70 14.90
CA ILE A 342 2.84 23.11 14.81
C ILE A 342 2.62 23.82 13.47
N TYR A 343 1.62 23.40 12.72
CA TYR A 343 1.26 24.00 11.44
C TYR A 343 -0.12 24.63 11.54
N ASP A 344 -0.30 25.77 10.87
CA ASP A 344 -1.59 26.46 10.82
C ASP A 344 -2.65 25.63 10.09
N ARG A 345 -3.91 25.73 10.52
CA ARG A 345 -5.09 25.11 9.89
C ARG A 345 -5.30 25.42 8.41
N SER A 346 -4.68 26.47 7.87
CA SER A 346 -4.69 26.79 6.43
C SER A 346 -3.90 25.78 5.60
N ASN A 347 -2.94 25.06 6.21
CA ASN A 347 -2.23 23.99 5.54
C ASN A 347 -3.18 22.85 5.12
N ARG A 348 -2.83 22.18 4.02
CA ARG A 348 -3.55 21.02 3.48
C ARG A 348 -2.57 19.88 3.36
N PHE A 349 -2.67 18.94 4.29
CA PHE A 349 -1.86 17.73 4.26
C PHE A 349 -2.75 16.55 3.84
N PRO A 350 -2.37 15.79 2.81
CA PRO A 350 -3.11 14.61 2.42
C PRO A 350 -2.98 13.55 3.51
N LYS A 351 -4.06 12.77 3.70
CA LYS A 351 -4.01 11.60 4.56
C LYS A 351 -3.10 10.54 3.95
N GLY A 352 -2.30 9.87 4.77
CA GLY A 352 -1.42 8.84 4.25
C GLY A 352 -0.76 7.97 5.31
N VAL A 353 -0.50 6.72 4.94
CA VAL A 353 0.41 5.84 5.67
C VAL A 353 1.62 5.58 4.80
N THR A 354 2.79 5.46 5.41
CA THR A 354 3.99 5.08 4.66
C THR A 354 3.98 3.60 4.34
N HIS A 355 4.21 3.29 3.06
CA HIS A 355 4.50 1.96 2.58
C HIS A 355 5.96 1.89 2.08
N ARG A 356 6.63 0.78 2.37
CA ARG A 356 7.96 0.46 1.83
C ARG A 356 7.89 -0.89 1.15
N MET A 357 8.31 -0.94 -0.11
CA MET A 357 8.35 -2.18 -0.90
C MET A 357 9.38 -3.18 -0.33
N THR A 358 10.55 -2.70 0.09
CA THR A 358 11.59 -3.48 0.77
C THR A 358 12.09 -2.72 2.00
N PRO A 359 12.77 -3.37 2.97
CA PRO A 359 13.31 -2.68 4.13
C PRO A 359 14.20 -1.47 3.77
N GLU A 360 14.92 -1.55 2.66
CA GLU A 360 15.84 -0.51 2.17
C GLU A 360 15.16 0.54 1.28
N SER A 361 13.92 0.30 0.82
CA SER A 361 13.23 1.22 -0.07
C SER A 361 12.90 2.56 0.63
N PRO A 362 12.96 3.68 -0.12
CA PRO A 362 12.40 4.95 0.34
C PRO A 362 10.92 4.79 0.73
N PRO A 363 10.45 5.54 1.74
CA PRO A 363 9.04 5.54 2.11
C PRO A 363 8.21 6.16 1.00
N VAL A 364 7.08 5.54 0.65
CA VAL A 364 6.09 6.09 -0.27
C VAL A 364 4.78 6.24 0.49
N MET A 365 4.23 7.44 0.49
CA MET A 365 2.96 7.71 1.17
C MET A 365 1.79 7.12 0.37
N THR A 366 0.76 6.63 1.07
CA THR A 366 -0.51 6.24 0.46
C THR A 366 -1.02 7.35 -0.44
N ARG A 367 -1.46 6.98 -1.64
CA ARG A 367 -1.91 7.91 -2.68
C ARG A 367 -3.33 7.62 -3.14
N GLN A 368 -3.90 8.61 -3.80
CA GLN A 368 -5.22 8.53 -4.41
C GLN A 368 -5.10 8.01 -5.84
N SER A 369 -6.12 7.29 -6.31
CA SER A 369 -6.27 7.03 -7.73
C SER A 369 -6.83 8.27 -8.44
N GLY A 370 -6.81 8.24 -9.77
CA GLY A 370 -7.43 9.26 -10.62
C GLY A 370 -8.96 9.26 -10.56
N PHE A 371 -9.57 8.24 -9.95
CA PHE A 371 -11.01 8.14 -9.74
C PHE A 371 -11.43 8.64 -8.33
N HIS A 372 -10.47 8.97 -7.45
CA HIS A 372 -10.73 9.23 -6.04
C HIS A 372 -11.80 10.29 -5.78
N ASP A 373 -11.70 11.46 -6.41
CA ASP A 373 -12.66 12.56 -6.22
C ASP A 373 -14.09 12.15 -6.57
N ARG A 374 -14.26 11.32 -7.61
CA ARG A 374 -15.57 10.82 -8.04
C ARG A 374 -16.13 9.77 -7.09
N LEU A 375 -15.27 8.91 -6.56
CA LEU A 375 -15.63 7.92 -5.55
C LEU A 375 -16.01 8.60 -4.23
N GLU A 376 -15.23 9.60 -3.81
CA GLU A 376 -15.51 10.41 -2.62
C GLU A 376 -16.86 11.13 -2.73
N ALA A 377 -17.15 11.73 -3.90
CA ALA A 377 -18.43 12.38 -4.17
C ALA A 377 -19.64 11.43 -4.09
N LEU A 378 -19.43 10.11 -4.24
CA LEU A 378 -20.46 9.08 -4.04
C LEU A 378 -20.57 8.59 -2.58
N GLY A 379 -19.82 9.18 -1.65
CA GLY A 379 -19.83 8.81 -0.24
C GLY A 379 -19.00 7.56 0.06
N ALA A 380 -17.93 7.32 -0.70
CA ALA A 380 -16.97 6.24 -0.42
C ALA A 380 -16.38 6.36 0.99
N LYS A 381 -16.27 5.23 1.69
CA LYS A 381 -15.44 5.10 2.89
C LYS A 381 -14.14 4.41 2.51
N PHE A 382 -13.05 5.16 2.57
CA PHE A 382 -11.74 4.67 2.12
C PHE A 382 -11.01 3.88 3.19
N VAL A 383 -10.31 2.84 2.74
CA VAL A 383 -9.32 2.07 3.49
C VAL A 383 -8.00 2.09 2.73
N GLU A 384 -6.91 1.92 3.48
CA GLU A 384 -5.57 1.77 2.93
C GLU A 384 -5.42 0.37 2.32
N TYR A 385 -4.97 0.30 1.07
CA TYR A 385 -4.63 -0.95 0.42
C TYR A 385 -3.31 -0.82 -0.35
N LYS A 386 -2.22 -1.28 0.27
CA LYS A 386 -0.87 -1.36 -0.33
C LYS A 386 -0.47 -0.05 -1.03
N GLY A 387 -0.51 1.05 -0.31
CA GLY A 387 -0.15 2.37 -0.81
C GLY A 387 -1.26 3.11 -1.58
N PHE A 388 -2.49 2.61 -1.64
CA PHE A 388 -3.62 3.32 -2.26
C PHE A 388 -4.83 3.47 -1.34
N TRP A 389 -5.55 4.58 -1.49
CA TRP A 389 -6.87 4.78 -0.90
C TRP A 389 -7.94 4.14 -1.79
N LEU A 390 -8.57 3.05 -1.33
CA LEU A 390 -9.66 2.36 -2.04
C LEU A 390 -10.96 2.35 -1.24
N PRO A 391 -12.14 2.38 -1.89
CA PRO A 391 -13.43 2.28 -1.20
C PRO A 391 -13.66 0.90 -0.55
N SER A 392 -13.93 0.86 0.75
CA SER A 392 -14.44 -0.34 1.45
C SER A 392 -15.92 -0.57 1.13
N TYR A 393 -16.71 0.51 1.21
CA TYR A 393 -18.13 0.57 0.87
C TYR A 393 -18.57 2.03 0.63
N PHE A 394 -19.80 2.24 0.19
CA PHE A 394 -20.40 3.55 -0.06
C PHE A 394 -21.62 3.79 0.83
N GLU A 395 -21.66 4.89 1.60
CA GLU A 395 -22.68 5.14 2.65
C GLU A 395 -24.13 5.17 2.12
N GLY A 396 -24.34 5.56 0.86
CA GLY A 396 -25.66 5.56 0.21
C GLY A 396 -26.10 4.23 -0.41
N TYR A 397 -25.22 3.23 -0.48
CA TYR A 397 -25.49 1.93 -1.09
C TYR A 397 -25.38 0.80 -0.05
N GLY A 398 -24.24 0.72 0.63
CA GLY A 398 -23.89 -0.35 1.56
C GLY A 398 -23.55 -1.68 0.83
N PRO A 399 -22.72 -2.55 1.45
CA PRO A 399 -22.18 -3.73 0.77
C PRO A 399 -23.25 -4.66 0.14
N VAL A 400 -24.41 -4.79 0.78
CA VAL A 400 -25.52 -5.62 0.28
C VAL A 400 -26.11 -5.08 -1.03
N SER A 401 -26.33 -3.77 -1.13
CA SER A 401 -26.89 -3.16 -2.36
C SER A 401 -25.87 -3.23 -3.50
N GLU A 402 -24.60 -2.94 -3.20
CA GLU A 402 -23.48 -3.01 -4.15
C GLU A 402 -23.34 -4.43 -4.73
N TYR A 403 -23.40 -5.44 -3.85
CA TYR A 403 -23.42 -6.86 -4.21
C TYR A 403 -24.56 -7.21 -5.19
N TRP A 404 -25.80 -6.82 -4.85
CA TRP A 404 -26.97 -7.13 -5.69
C TRP A 404 -26.93 -6.41 -7.03
N ALA A 405 -26.39 -5.18 -7.08
CA ALA A 405 -26.18 -4.46 -8.33
C ALA A 405 -25.22 -5.22 -9.25
N CYS A 406 -24.10 -5.74 -8.73
CA CYS A 406 -23.17 -6.58 -9.50
C CYS A 406 -23.87 -7.83 -10.06
N ARG A 407 -24.62 -8.57 -9.22
CA ARG A 407 -25.27 -9.83 -9.60
C ARG A 407 -26.42 -9.66 -10.61
N THR A 408 -27.17 -8.56 -10.53
CA THR A 408 -28.44 -8.40 -11.27
C THR A 408 -28.42 -7.32 -12.34
N LYS A 409 -27.48 -6.37 -12.29
CA LYS A 409 -27.38 -5.21 -13.17
C LYS A 409 -25.93 -4.98 -13.59
N ALA A 410 -25.30 -3.93 -13.08
CA ALA A 410 -23.87 -3.67 -13.21
C ALA A 410 -23.35 -2.97 -11.95
N CYS A 411 -22.06 -3.10 -11.71
CA CYS A 411 -21.34 -2.30 -10.74
C CYS A 411 -20.06 -1.73 -11.36
N VAL A 412 -19.51 -0.70 -10.71
CA VAL A 412 -18.26 -0.05 -11.09
C VAL A 412 -17.29 0.01 -9.90
N MET A 413 -16.04 -0.37 -10.13
CA MET A 413 -15.02 -0.49 -9.09
C MET A 413 -13.67 0.04 -9.56
N ASP A 414 -12.96 0.73 -8.68
CA ASP A 414 -11.58 1.13 -8.90
C ASP A 414 -10.59 0.00 -8.57
N LEU A 415 -9.81 -0.42 -9.57
CA LEU A 415 -8.75 -1.44 -9.44
C LEU A 415 -7.36 -0.85 -9.69
N SER A 416 -7.22 0.47 -9.65
CA SER A 416 -5.98 1.18 -9.96
C SER A 416 -4.81 0.79 -9.06
N ALA A 417 -5.07 0.26 -7.87
CA ALA A 417 -4.04 -0.21 -6.94
C ALA A 417 -3.31 -1.48 -7.41
N LEU A 418 -3.83 -2.25 -8.38
CA LEU A 418 -3.10 -3.38 -8.95
C LEU A 418 -1.80 -2.90 -9.61
N ARG A 419 -0.72 -3.66 -9.43
CA ARG A 419 0.59 -3.27 -9.94
C ARG A 419 0.72 -3.65 -11.40
N LYS A 420 1.19 -2.72 -12.22
CA LYS A 420 1.39 -2.92 -13.66
C LYS A 420 2.86 -2.78 -14.02
N PHE A 421 3.34 -3.71 -14.84
CA PHE A 421 4.70 -3.69 -15.37
C PHE A 421 4.67 -3.86 -16.88
N GLU A 422 5.23 -2.88 -17.61
CA GLU A 422 5.50 -2.99 -19.04
C GLU A 422 6.80 -3.75 -19.24
N ILE A 423 6.73 -4.84 -19.99
CA ILE A 423 7.84 -5.76 -20.26
C ILE A 423 8.09 -5.75 -21.76
N THR A 424 9.17 -5.08 -22.17
CA THR A 424 9.47 -4.83 -23.59
C THR A 424 10.88 -5.26 -23.95
N GLY A 425 11.09 -5.65 -25.20
CA GLY A 425 12.41 -6.00 -25.74
C GLY A 425 12.44 -7.36 -26.42
N PRO A 426 13.55 -7.69 -27.09
CA PRO A 426 13.67 -8.93 -27.86
C PRO A 426 13.47 -10.18 -27.03
N ASP A 427 13.86 -10.16 -25.74
CA ASP A 427 13.76 -11.31 -24.85
C ASP A 427 12.53 -11.27 -23.91
N ALA A 428 11.60 -10.34 -24.12
CA ALA A 428 10.42 -10.17 -23.26
C ALA A 428 9.55 -11.45 -23.17
N GLU A 429 9.34 -12.13 -24.31
CA GLU A 429 8.60 -13.40 -24.35
C GLU A 429 9.37 -14.50 -23.57
N LEU A 430 10.70 -14.55 -23.71
CA LEU A 430 11.54 -15.55 -23.04
C LEU A 430 11.58 -15.33 -21.52
N LEU A 431 11.70 -14.08 -21.07
CA LEU A 431 11.61 -13.74 -19.65
C LEU A 431 10.27 -14.23 -19.08
N LEU A 432 9.15 -13.86 -19.70
CA LEU A 432 7.82 -14.24 -19.22
C LEU A 432 7.57 -15.75 -19.31
N GLN A 433 8.05 -16.41 -20.38
CA GLN A 433 8.00 -17.85 -20.51
C GLN A 433 8.76 -18.55 -19.37
N THR A 434 9.83 -17.95 -18.85
CA THR A 434 10.60 -18.49 -17.73
C THR A 434 9.99 -18.14 -16.38
N ALA A 435 9.46 -16.93 -16.24
CA ALA A 435 8.96 -16.36 -14.99
C ALA A 435 7.64 -16.97 -14.52
N VAL A 436 6.72 -17.24 -15.46
CA VAL A 436 5.35 -17.60 -15.12
C VAL A 436 5.03 -19.07 -15.42
N THR A 437 4.01 -19.62 -14.75
CA THR A 437 3.60 -21.02 -14.92
C THR A 437 2.87 -21.30 -16.23
N ARG A 438 2.18 -20.31 -16.82
CA ARG A 438 1.54 -20.42 -18.14
C ARG A 438 2.52 -20.41 -19.30
N ASP A 439 2.08 -21.00 -20.41
CA ASP A 439 2.82 -21.02 -21.67
C ASP A 439 2.52 -19.74 -22.47
N ILE A 440 3.45 -18.79 -22.41
CA ILE A 440 3.33 -17.44 -22.98
C ILE A 440 3.45 -17.46 -24.51
N ARG A 441 4.17 -18.43 -25.06
CA ARG A 441 4.31 -18.60 -26.52
C ARG A 441 2.98 -18.89 -27.22
N LYS A 442 2.03 -19.48 -26.50
CA LYS A 442 0.66 -19.75 -26.99
C LYS A 442 -0.27 -18.55 -26.91
N LEU A 443 0.14 -17.47 -26.24
CA LEU A 443 -0.68 -16.27 -26.09
C LEU A 443 -0.65 -15.48 -27.40
N ALA A 444 -1.80 -15.28 -28.04
CA ALA A 444 -1.87 -14.43 -29.23
C ALA A 444 -1.83 -12.94 -28.85
N VAL A 445 -1.38 -12.07 -29.76
CA VAL A 445 -1.54 -10.62 -29.59
C VAL A 445 -3.04 -10.29 -29.39
N GLY A 446 -3.35 -9.38 -28.47
CA GLY A 446 -4.73 -9.07 -28.07
C GLY A 446 -5.32 -10.03 -27.04
N GLN A 447 -4.53 -10.95 -26.49
CA GLN A 447 -4.96 -11.93 -25.49
C GLN A 447 -4.39 -11.64 -24.10
N VAL A 448 -5.17 -12.02 -23.09
CA VAL A 448 -4.81 -12.00 -21.68
C VAL A 448 -4.74 -13.44 -21.17
N VAL A 449 -3.87 -13.73 -20.21
CA VAL A 449 -3.86 -15.01 -19.50
C VAL A 449 -3.63 -14.82 -18.01
N TYR A 450 -4.38 -15.56 -17.21
CA TYR A 450 -4.13 -15.69 -15.77
C TYR A 450 -3.08 -16.75 -15.48
N THR A 451 -2.10 -16.43 -14.65
CA THR A 451 -0.93 -17.26 -14.35
C THR A 451 -0.45 -17.09 -12.91
N ALA A 452 0.31 -18.05 -12.39
CA ALA A 452 1.04 -17.92 -11.14
C ALA A 452 2.52 -17.60 -11.40
N LEU A 453 3.14 -16.84 -10.49
CA LEU A 453 4.57 -16.67 -10.32
C LEU A 453 5.01 -17.48 -9.09
N CYS A 454 6.13 -18.18 -9.18
CA CYS A 454 6.56 -19.08 -8.11
C CYS A 454 8.05 -18.90 -7.80
N TYR A 455 8.42 -19.20 -6.57
CA TYR A 455 9.80 -19.40 -6.17
C TYR A 455 10.34 -20.77 -6.63
N PRO A 456 11.67 -20.97 -6.64
CA PRO A 456 12.27 -22.27 -6.99
C PRO A 456 11.74 -23.46 -6.18
N HIS A 457 11.34 -23.26 -4.92
CA HIS A 457 10.75 -24.30 -4.08
C HIS A 457 9.26 -24.60 -4.36
N GLY A 458 8.66 -23.91 -5.34
CA GLY A 458 7.30 -24.12 -5.84
C GLY A 458 6.20 -23.36 -5.09
N GLY A 459 6.54 -22.59 -4.06
CA GLY A 459 5.59 -21.71 -3.38
C GLY A 459 5.32 -20.44 -4.20
N MET A 460 4.14 -19.85 -4.02
CA MET A 460 3.69 -18.72 -4.84
C MET A 460 4.32 -17.40 -4.40
N LEU A 461 4.93 -16.70 -5.35
CA LEU A 461 5.36 -15.32 -5.19
C LEU A 461 4.14 -14.39 -5.26
N ASP A 462 3.37 -14.54 -6.34
CA ASP A 462 2.15 -13.79 -6.62
C ASP A 462 1.34 -14.53 -7.69
N ASP A 463 0.12 -14.09 -7.94
CA ASP A 463 -0.61 -14.38 -9.16
C ASP A 463 -0.69 -13.14 -10.07
N ALA A 464 -0.93 -13.37 -11.36
CA ALA A 464 -0.90 -12.28 -12.32
C ALA A 464 -1.80 -12.52 -13.52
N THR A 465 -2.14 -11.43 -14.20
CA THR A 465 -2.61 -11.46 -15.58
C THR A 465 -1.55 -10.89 -16.52
N VAL A 466 -1.28 -11.59 -17.62
CA VAL A 466 -0.33 -11.17 -18.65
C VAL A 466 -1.10 -10.82 -19.92
N PHE A 467 -0.93 -9.59 -20.38
CA PHE A 467 -1.44 -9.07 -21.64
C PHE A 467 -0.34 -9.15 -22.70
N ARG A 468 -0.66 -9.69 -23.88
CA ARG A 468 0.24 -9.61 -25.05
C ARG A 468 -0.18 -8.45 -25.94
N LEU A 469 0.52 -7.33 -25.83
CA LEU A 469 0.25 -6.08 -26.56
C LEU A 469 0.84 -6.13 -27.98
N ALA A 470 2.05 -6.69 -28.11
CA ALA A 470 2.71 -6.93 -29.40
C ALA A 470 3.53 -8.22 -29.37
N SER A 471 4.36 -8.46 -30.39
CA SER A 471 5.29 -9.60 -30.41
C SER A 471 6.34 -9.52 -29.28
N GLN A 472 6.79 -8.32 -28.96
CA GLN A 472 7.86 -8.00 -28.00
C GLN A 472 7.43 -7.00 -26.91
N ALA A 473 6.13 -6.84 -26.71
CA ALA A 473 5.56 -5.96 -25.68
C ALA A 473 4.46 -6.70 -24.93
N PHE A 474 4.63 -6.79 -23.62
CA PHE A 474 3.73 -7.43 -22.70
C PHE A 474 3.48 -6.53 -21.51
N ARG A 475 2.31 -6.68 -20.89
CA ARG A 475 1.99 -6.04 -19.62
C ARG A 475 1.63 -7.10 -18.60
N LEU A 476 2.28 -7.08 -17.45
CA LEU A 476 2.00 -7.96 -16.33
C LEU A 476 1.28 -7.16 -15.25
N VAL A 477 0.14 -7.66 -14.79
CA VAL A 477 -0.65 -7.07 -13.71
C VAL A 477 -0.72 -8.04 -12.53
N CYS A 478 -0.26 -7.61 -11.35
CA CYS A 478 -0.13 -8.44 -10.15
C CYS A 478 -0.48 -7.67 -8.86
N GLY A 479 -0.42 -8.35 -7.72
CA GLY A 479 -0.81 -7.82 -6.42
C GLY A 479 0.28 -7.05 -5.68
N ASP A 480 1.56 -7.20 -6.07
CA ASP A 480 2.69 -6.62 -5.34
C ASP A 480 3.76 -5.95 -6.23
N ASP A 481 4.40 -4.88 -5.72
CA ASP A 481 5.47 -4.16 -6.42
C ASP A 481 6.74 -4.99 -6.54
N TYR A 482 6.98 -5.89 -5.58
CA TYR A 482 8.15 -6.75 -5.56
C TYR A 482 8.24 -7.68 -6.78
N CYS A 483 7.12 -7.97 -7.47
CA CYS A 483 7.13 -8.68 -8.74
C CYS A 483 8.04 -8.03 -9.79
N GLY A 484 8.09 -6.70 -9.85
CA GLY A 484 8.96 -5.96 -10.77
C GLY A 484 10.44 -6.17 -10.47
N GLU A 485 10.83 -6.10 -9.20
CA GLU A 485 12.21 -6.36 -8.76
C GLU A 485 12.63 -7.80 -9.04
N TRP A 486 11.73 -8.75 -8.76
CA TRP A 486 11.99 -10.16 -9.02
C TRP A 486 12.18 -10.46 -10.51
N LEU A 487 11.35 -9.86 -11.39
CA LEU A 487 11.51 -9.99 -12.85
C LEU A 487 12.83 -9.39 -13.35
N ARG A 488 13.25 -8.23 -12.81
CA ARG A 488 14.54 -7.61 -13.16
C ARG A 488 15.70 -8.51 -12.78
N LYS A 489 15.70 -8.98 -11.52
CA LYS A 489 16.71 -9.93 -11.05
C LYS A 489 16.78 -11.19 -11.92
N LEU A 490 15.63 -11.75 -12.29
CA LEU A 490 15.58 -12.94 -13.16
C LEU A 490 16.11 -12.65 -14.57
N ALA A 491 15.85 -11.46 -15.12
CA ALA A 491 16.40 -11.03 -16.40
C ALA A 491 17.93 -10.92 -16.35
N ASP A 492 18.46 -10.28 -15.30
CA ASP A 492 19.90 -10.08 -15.09
C ASP A 492 20.63 -11.42 -14.91
N GLU A 493 20.10 -12.32 -14.06
CA GLU A 493 20.66 -13.67 -13.84
C GLU A 493 20.75 -14.49 -15.13
N ARG A 494 19.89 -14.20 -16.11
CA ARG A 494 19.84 -14.90 -17.39
C ARG A 494 20.42 -14.10 -18.55
N GLY A 495 20.96 -12.90 -18.29
CA GLY A 495 21.54 -12.03 -19.31
C GLY A 495 20.56 -11.65 -20.42
N LEU A 496 19.28 -11.43 -20.09
CA LEU A 496 18.23 -11.14 -21.07
C LEU A 496 18.17 -9.66 -21.42
N HIS A 497 17.98 -9.36 -22.71
CA HIS A 497 17.76 -8.01 -23.21
C HIS A 497 16.27 -7.64 -23.14
N VAL A 498 15.85 -7.19 -21.96
CA VAL A 498 14.47 -6.84 -21.64
C VAL A 498 14.42 -5.62 -20.72
N ARG A 499 13.45 -4.74 -20.94
CA ARG A 499 13.14 -3.61 -20.06
C ARG A 499 11.85 -3.90 -19.30
N ILE A 500 11.87 -3.66 -17.99
CA ILE A 500 10.73 -3.88 -17.09
C ILE A 500 10.49 -2.55 -16.35
N ARG A 501 9.39 -1.87 -16.70
CA ARG A 501 9.03 -0.56 -16.13
C ARG A 501 7.68 -0.62 -15.43
N ALA A 502 7.60 -0.01 -14.24
CA ALA A 502 6.34 0.12 -13.53
C ALA A 502 5.44 1.14 -14.26
N SER A 503 4.19 0.76 -14.54
CA SER A 503 3.19 1.62 -15.21
C SER A 503 1.96 1.89 -14.36
N THR A 504 1.96 1.49 -13.08
CA THR A 504 0.85 1.72 -12.15
C THR A 504 0.40 3.19 -12.09
N ASP A 505 1.36 4.11 -12.16
CA ASP A 505 1.15 5.57 -12.02
C ASP A 505 0.69 6.22 -13.33
N GLN A 506 0.70 5.45 -14.42
CA GLN A 506 0.34 5.90 -15.76
C GLN A 506 -0.92 5.19 -16.26
N LEU A 507 -1.36 4.14 -15.55
CA LEU A 507 -2.42 3.27 -16.01
C LEU A 507 -3.35 2.89 -14.86
N HIS A 508 -4.43 3.66 -14.75
CA HIS A 508 -5.52 3.39 -13.82
C HIS A 508 -6.61 2.61 -14.52
N ASN A 509 -7.31 1.74 -13.78
CA ASN A 509 -8.30 0.86 -14.35
C ASN A 509 -9.59 0.81 -13.54
N LEU A 510 -10.69 0.93 -14.27
CA LEU A 510 -12.05 0.90 -13.77
C LEU A 510 -12.73 -0.38 -14.23
N SER A 511 -13.19 -1.19 -13.29
CA SER A 511 -13.87 -2.45 -13.55
C SER A 511 -15.38 -2.25 -13.58
N VAL A 512 -16.02 -2.59 -14.71
CA VAL A 512 -17.47 -2.58 -14.88
C VAL A 512 -17.95 -4.02 -15.01
N GLN A 513 -18.61 -4.53 -13.98
CA GLN A 513 -18.98 -5.94 -13.85
C GLN A 513 -20.49 -6.10 -13.68
N GLY A 514 -21.05 -7.23 -14.13
CA GLY A 514 -22.48 -7.55 -14.08
C GLY A 514 -23.11 -7.74 -15.46
N PRO A 515 -24.31 -8.34 -15.54
CA PRO A 515 -24.98 -8.69 -16.80
C PRO A 515 -25.25 -7.51 -17.74
N GLU A 516 -25.36 -6.28 -17.24
CA GLU A 516 -25.60 -5.08 -18.05
C GLU A 516 -24.31 -4.40 -18.54
N SER A 517 -23.13 -4.83 -18.07
CA SER A 517 -21.82 -4.21 -18.39
C SER A 517 -21.58 -4.05 -19.89
N ARG A 518 -21.82 -5.09 -20.70
CA ARG A 518 -21.67 -5.02 -22.17
C ARG A 518 -22.58 -3.97 -22.78
N LYS A 519 -23.85 -3.90 -22.37
CA LYS A 519 -24.83 -2.95 -22.90
C LYS A 519 -24.53 -1.50 -22.49
N ILE A 520 -23.76 -1.29 -21.42
CA ILE A 520 -23.26 0.02 -21.01
C ILE A 520 -22.09 0.43 -21.89
N LEU A 521 -21.12 -0.46 -22.08
CA LEU A 521 -19.83 -0.11 -22.69
C LEU A 521 -19.83 -0.16 -24.21
N ALA A 522 -20.56 -1.08 -24.83
CA ALA A 522 -20.58 -1.24 -26.28
C ALA A 522 -20.92 0.06 -27.05
N PRO A 523 -21.94 0.85 -26.69
CA PRO A 523 -22.22 2.11 -27.37
C PRO A 523 -21.23 3.25 -27.02
N LEU A 524 -20.45 3.10 -25.95
CA LEU A 524 -19.59 4.15 -25.41
C LEU A 524 -18.16 4.11 -25.99
N VAL A 525 -17.66 2.90 -26.22
CA VAL A 525 -16.28 2.67 -26.66
C VAL A 525 -16.26 2.53 -28.17
N TRP A 526 -15.74 3.55 -28.83
CA TRP A 526 -15.42 3.48 -30.25
C TRP A 526 -14.17 2.62 -30.45
N THR A 527 -14.19 1.72 -31.42
CA THR A 527 -13.03 0.93 -31.85
C THR A 527 -12.77 1.16 -33.33
N CYS A 528 -11.50 1.17 -33.74
CA CYS A 528 -11.17 1.24 -35.16
C CYS A 528 -11.46 -0.12 -35.83
N PRO A 529 -11.68 -0.17 -37.17
CA PRO A 529 -12.08 -1.41 -37.85
C PRO A 529 -11.13 -2.60 -37.71
N THR A 530 -9.86 -2.36 -37.34
CA THR A 530 -8.85 -3.40 -37.11
C THR A 530 -8.89 -3.98 -35.70
N GLN A 531 -9.69 -3.40 -34.80
CA GLN A 531 -9.85 -3.82 -33.42
C GLN A 531 -11.21 -4.50 -33.22
N PRO A 532 -11.31 -5.51 -32.34
CA PRO A 532 -12.58 -6.15 -32.05
C PRO A 532 -13.50 -5.19 -31.28
N ASP A 533 -14.75 -5.09 -31.72
CA ASP A 533 -15.77 -4.35 -30.99
C ASP A 533 -16.08 -5.03 -29.63
N ILE A 534 -16.47 -4.23 -28.64
CA ILE A 534 -16.85 -4.68 -27.29
C ILE A 534 -17.97 -5.73 -27.32
N GLU A 535 -18.91 -5.62 -28.26
CA GLU A 535 -20.01 -6.57 -28.44
C GLU A 535 -19.50 -7.99 -28.73
N PHE A 536 -18.41 -8.11 -29.49
CA PHE A 536 -17.84 -9.39 -29.92
C PHE A 536 -16.54 -9.78 -29.20
N LEU A 537 -16.10 -8.96 -28.24
CA LEU A 537 -14.89 -9.21 -27.48
C LEU A 537 -15.01 -10.49 -26.65
N LYS A 538 -14.14 -11.46 -26.94
CA LYS A 538 -14.13 -12.77 -26.26
C LYS A 538 -13.52 -12.68 -24.87
N TRP A 539 -13.88 -13.60 -23.98
CA TRP A 539 -13.32 -13.69 -22.63
C TRP A 539 -11.78 -13.84 -22.68
N PHE A 540 -11.06 -13.15 -21.79
CA PHE A 540 -9.59 -13.07 -21.79
C PHE A 540 -9.00 -12.50 -23.10
N ARG A 541 -9.70 -11.57 -23.74
CA ARG A 541 -9.19 -10.70 -24.82
C ARG A 541 -9.32 -9.24 -24.40
N PHE A 542 -8.57 -8.37 -25.06
CA PHE A 542 -8.73 -6.93 -24.93
C PHE A 542 -8.85 -6.26 -26.30
N THR A 543 -9.35 -5.04 -26.29
CA THR A 543 -9.43 -4.16 -27.47
C THR A 543 -8.88 -2.79 -27.14
N ILE A 544 -8.37 -2.10 -28.16
CA ILE A 544 -7.92 -0.71 -28.07
C ILE A 544 -9.05 0.15 -28.63
N GLY A 545 -9.49 1.14 -27.87
CA GLY A 545 -10.63 1.98 -28.23
C GLY A 545 -10.53 3.39 -27.68
N ARG A 546 -11.58 4.16 -27.89
CA ARG A 546 -11.71 5.53 -27.42
C ARG A 546 -13.10 5.83 -26.90
N ILE A 547 -13.20 6.61 -25.83
CA ILE A 547 -14.47 7.15 -25.33
C ILE A 547 -14.68 8.54 -25.91
N GLY A 548 -15.84 8.78 -26.53
CA GLY A 548 -16.16 10.06 -27.19
C GLY A 548 -15.87 10.09 -28.70
N GLY A 549 -15.69 8.92 -29.34
CA GLY A 549 -15.50 8.79 -30.79
C GLY A 549 -14.03 8.64 -31.21
N PRO A 550 -13.73 8.75 -32.53
CA PRO A 550 -12.40 8.49 -33.09
C PRO A 550 -11.26 9.37 -32.54
N GLU A 551 -11.57 10.60 -32.14
CA GLU A 551 -10.63 11.56 -31.52
C GLU A 551 -10.81 11.63 -30.00
N GLY A 552 -11.56 10.69 -29.42
CA GLY A 552 -11.90 10.65 -28.01
C GLY A 552 -10.73 10.19 -27.12
N ILE A 553 -11.04 10.01 -25.84
CA ILE A 553 -10.08 9.62 -24.80
C ILE A 553 -9.59 8.19 -25.08
N PRO A 554 -8.27 7.95 -25.22
CA PRO A 554 -7.73 6.62 -25.46
C PRO A 554 -7.95 5.72 -24.25
N VAL A 555 -8.40 4.49 -24.51
CA VAL A 555 -8.62 3.44 -23.51
C VAL A 555 -8.22 2.07 -24.06
N VAL A 556 -7.76 1.20 -23.18
CA VAL A 556 -7.77 -0.25 -23.43
C VAL A 556 -8.93 -0.84 -22.66
N VAL A 557 -9.64 -1.81 -23.25
CA VAL A 557 -10.74 -2.51 -22.57
C VAL A 557 -10.51 -4.00 -22.63
N SER A 558 -10.32 -4.63 -21.47
CA SER A 558 -10.17 -6.08 -21.35
C SER A 558 -11.44 -6.74 -20.86
N ARG A 559 -11.80 -7.89 -21.42
CA ARG A 559 -12.89 -8.73 -20.92
C ARG A 559 -12.36 -9.68 -19.83
N THR A 560 -12.09 -9.07 -18.68
CA THR A 560 -11.58 -9.67 -17.44
C THR A 560 -12.40 -9.18 -16.24
N GLY A 561 -12.23 -9.81 -15.08
CA GLY A 561 -12.96 -9.42 -13.88
C GLY A 561 -12.72 -10.35 -12.69
N TYR A 562 -13.05 -9.84 -11.50
CA TYR A 562 -12.79 -10.48 -10.21
C TYR A 562 -14.07 -10.74 -9.39
N THR A 563 -15.23 -10.84 -10.06
CA THR A 563 -16.55 -10.96 -9.41
C THR A 563 -17.32 -12.24 -9.77
N GLY A 564 -16.83 -13.00 -10.75
CA GLY A 564 -17.57 -14.14 -11.33
C GLY A 564 -18.71 -13.75 -12.28
N GLU A 565 -18.84 -12.46 -12.63
CA GLU A 565 -19.84 -11.95 -13.57
C GLU A 565 -19.27 -11.70 -14.97
N LEU A 566 -20.16 -11.46 -15.95
CA LEU A 566 -19.75 -10.78 -17.18
C LEU A 566 -19.19 -9.41 -16.81
N GLY A 567 -18.06 -9.01 -17.37
CA GLY A 567 -17.54 -7.68 -17.14
C GLY A 567 -16.29 -7.36 -17.92
N TYR A 568 -15.85 -6.12 -17.74
CA TYR A 568 -14.76 -5.51 -18.46
C TYR A 568 -13.95 -4.62 -17.52
N GLU A 569 -12.66 -4.46 -17.81
CA GLU A 569 -11.80 -3.48 -17.16
C GLU A 569 -11.35 -2.46 -18.20
N ILE A 570 -11.58 -1.18 -17.90
CA ILE A 570 -11.28 -0.03 -18.76
C ILE A 570 -10.05 0.64 -18.19
N TRP A 571 -8.98 0.68 -18.99
CA TRP A 571 -7.67 1.18 -18.61
C TRP A 571 -7.44 2.54 -19.28
N CYS A 572 -7.05 3.54 -18.48
CA CYS A 572 -6.83 4.91 -18.94
C CYS A 572 -5.69 5.59 -18.17
N HIS A 573 -5.16 6.67 -18.74
CA HIS A 573 -4.20 7.51 -18.03
C HIS A 573 -4.90 8.25 -16.87
N PRO A 574 -4.29 8.40 -15.67
CA PRO A 574 -4.90 9.06 -14.52
C PRO A 574 -5.42 10.47 -14.81
N LYS A 575 -4.75 11.25 -15.66
CA LYS A 575 -5.21 12.60 -16.06
C LYS A 575 -6.57 12.59 -16.77
N GLN A 576 -6.97 11.45 -17.34
CA GLN A 576 -8.26 11.27 -18.03
C GLN A 576 -9.29 10.53 -17.19
N ALA A 577 -8.92 10.03 -16.00
CA ALA A 577 -9.73 9.13 -15.19
C ALA A 577 -11.09 9.72 -14.81
N SER A 578 -11.15 11.00 -14.41
CA SER A 578 -12.41 11.68 -14.12
C SER A 578 -13.37 11.71 -15.32
N ALA A 579 -12.86 12.00 -16.53
CA ALA A 579 -13.69 12.05 -17.73
C ALA A 579 -14.16 10.64 -18.17
N VAL A 580 -13.29 9.63 -18.05
CA VAL A 580 -13.65 8.22 -18.28
C VAL A 580 -14.72 7.76 -17.29
N TRP A 581 -14.56 8.10 -16.00
CA TRP A 581 -15.56 7.83 -14.98
C TRP A 581 -16.89 8.46 -15.32
N ASP A 582 -16.92 9.77 -15.59
CA ASP A 582 -18.15 10.52 -15.85
C ASP A 582 -18.91 9.91 -17.04
N ALA A 583 -18.20 9.56 -18.12
CA ALA A 583 -18.77 8.93 -19.30
C ALA A 583 -19.40 7.56 -19.00
N ILE A 584 -18.70 6.70 -18.26
CA ILE A 584 -19.20 5.36 -17.88
C ILE A 584 -20.36 5.47 -16.89
N TRP A 585 -20.23 6.34 -15.89
CA TRP A 585 -21.22 6.55 -14.84
C TRP A 585 -22.55 7.04 -15.41
N GLU A 586 -22.53 8.05 -16.29
CA GLU A 586 -23.74 8.57 -16.93
C GLU A 586 -24.39 7.53 -17.85
N ALA A 587 -23.61 6.71 -18.56
CA ALA A 587 -24.15 5.61 -19.37
C ALA A 587 -24.75 4.48 -18.52
N GLY A 588 -24.17 4.20 -17.35
CA GLY A 588 -24.59 3.11 -16.45
C GLY A 588 -25.75 3.44 -15.53
N LYS A 589 -25.90 4.70 -15.12
CA LYS A 589 -26.92 5.15 -14.15
C LYS A 589 -28.37 4.81 -14.58
N PRO A 590 -28.81 5.03 -15.84
CA PRO A 590 -30.14 4.63 -16.29
C PRO A 590 -30.40 3.11 -16.26
N LYS A 591 -29.33 2.30 -16.26
CA LYS A 591 -29.40 0.84 -16.15
C LYS A 591 -29.26 0.34 -14.70
N GLY A 592 -29.22 1.27 -13.74
CA GLY A 592 -29.13 0.97 -12.31
C GLY A 592 -27.76 0.46 -11.87
N MET A 593 -26.69 0.92 -12.53
CA MET A 593 -25.32 0.67 -12.08
C MET A 593 -25.08 1.30 -10.70
N ALA A 594 -24.35 0.60 -9.84
CA ALA A 594 -23.93 1.07 -8.52
C ALA A 594 -22.40 1.02 -8.38
N PRO A 595 -21.78 1.80 -7.48
CA PRO A 595 -20.38 1.57 -7.16
C PRO A 595 -20.21 0.24 -6.39
N LEU A 596 -19.00 -0.32 -6.36
CA LEU A 596 -18.66 -1.53 -5.62
C LEU A 596 -17.40 -1.27 -4.78
N GLY A 597 -17.50 -1.47 -3.47
CA GLY A 597 -16.38 -1.45 -2.54
C GLY A 597 -15.82 -2.85 -2.25
N LEU A 598 -14.70 -2.88 -1.51
CA LEU A 598 -13.97 -4.11 -1.17
C LEU A 598 -14.80 -5.13 -0.37
N GLU A 599 -15.70 -4.70 0.51
CA GLU A 599 -16.50 -5.62 1.34
C GLU A 599 -17.43 -6.48 0.50
N ALA A 600 -18.16 -5.86 -0.44
CA ALA A 600 -19.03 -6.57 -1.36
C ALA A 600 -18.22 -7.38 -2.38
N LEU A 601 -17.07 -6.88 -2.83
CA LEU A 601 -16.16 -7.63 -3.70
C LEU A 601 -15.70 -8.94 -3.05
N ASP A 602 -15.39 -8.92 -1.75
CA ASP A 602 -14.90 -10.09 -1.04
C ASP A 602 -15.95 -11.22 -1.05
N TRP A 603 -17.24 -10.90 -0.93
CA TRP A 603 -18.30 -11.90 -1.09
C TRP A 603 -18.36 -12.45 -2.52
N LEU A 604 -18.31 -11.56 -3.51
CA LEU A 604 -18.42 -11.94 -4.92
C LEU A 604 -17.27 -12.87 -5.35
N ARG A 605 -16.04 -12.57 -4.91
CA ARG A 605 -14.83 -13.33 -5.26
C ARG A 605 -14.77 -14.67 -4.53
N ILE A 606 -15.22 -14.75 -3.28
CA ILE A 606 -15.30 -16.02 -2.51
C ILE A 606 -16.34 -16.95 -3.16
N GLU A 607 -17.52 -16.44 -3.50
CA GLU A 607 -18.55 -17.19 -4.23
C GLU A 607 -18.01 -17.73 -5.57
N ALA A 608 -17.18 -16.93 -6.26
CA ALA A 608 -16.54 -17.28 -7.52
C ALA A 608 -15.29 -18.18 -7.36
N GLY A 609 -14.83 -18.45 -6.13
CA GLY A 609 -13.63 -19.25 -5.86
C GLY A 609 -12.34 -18.62 -6.36
N LEU A 610 -12.24 -17.28 -6.30
CA LEU A 610 -11.06 -16.53 -6.75
C LEU A 610 -10.08 -16.31 -5.58
N ALA A 611 -8.81 -16.63 -5.84
CA ALA A 611 -7.75 -16.66 -4.84
C ALA A 611 -7.26 -15.26 -4.48
N PHE A 612 -7.00 -15.02 -3.19
CA PHE A 612 -6.43 -13.79 -2.69
C PHE A 612 -5.14 -14.04 -1.89
N VAL A 613 -4.13 -13.18 -2.10
CA VAL A 613 -2.82 -13.28 -1.44
C VAL A 613 -2.97 -13.19 0.08
N ASN A 614 -2.19 -13.99 0.81
CA ASN A 614 -2.26 -14.22 2.27
C ASN A 614 -3.53 -14.92 2.76
N TYR A 615 -4.46 -15.26 1.88
CA TYR A 615 -5.65 -16.08 2.19
C TYR A 615 -5.49 -17.47 1.56
N GLU A 616 -5.68 -17.57 0.25
CA GLU A 616 -5.58 -18.84 -0.48
C GLU A 616 -4.12 -19.26 -0.69
N PHE A 617 -3.22 -18.28 -0.87
CA PHE A 617 -1.81 -18.53 -1.10
C PHE A 617 -0.89 -17.56 -0.37
N CYS A 618 0.33 -17.99 -0.15
CA CYS A 618 1.46 -17.22 0.34
C CYS A 618 2.74 -17.89 -0.20
N PRO A 619 3.95 -17.39 0.14
CA PRO A 619 5.20 -18.01 -0.28
C PRO A 619 5.36 -19.49 0.10
N GLU A 620 4.58 -20.04 1.04
CA GLU A 620 4.66 -21.45 1.43
C GLU A 620 3.73 -22.36 0.61
N THR A 621 2.65 -21.80 0.06
CA THR A 621 1.59 -22.51 -0.65
C THR A 621 1.88 -22.56 -2.15
N ASP A 622 1.69 -23.72 -2.79
CA ASP A 622 1.79 -23.84 -4.25
C ASP A 622 0.45 -23.60 -4.96
N PRO A 623 0.46 -23.38 -6.30
CA PRO A 623 -0.75 -23.15 -7.08
C PRO A 623 -1.81 -24.26 -7.01
N PHE A 624 -1.45 -25.51 -6.74
CA PHE A 624 -2.43 -26.60 -6.62
C PHE A 624 -3.18 -26.52 -5.30
N GLU A 625 -2.42 -26.33 -4.21
CA GLU A 625 -2.97 -26.12 -2.86
C GLU A 625 -3.76 -24.81 -2.74
N ALA A 626 -3.44 -23.81 -3.57
CA ALA A 626 -4.17 -22.55 -3.69
C ALA A 626 -5.42 -22.62 -4.59
N GLY A 627 -5.76 -23.79 -5.14
CA GLY A 627 -6.96 -23.97 -5.98
C GLY A 627 -6.85 -23.41 -7.41
N ILE A 628 -5.67 -22.94 -7.83
CA ILE A 628 -5.42 -22.38 -9.16
C ILE A 628 -4.52 -23.29 -10.02
N GLY A 629 -4.50 -24.60 -9.75
CA GLY A 629 -3.69 -25.57 -10.49
C GLY A 629 -3.92 -25.61 -12.01
N PHE A 630 -5.06 -25.09 -12.48
CA PHE A 630 -5.34 -24.89 -13.92
C PHE A 630 -4.39 -23.88 -14.58
N ALA A 631 -3.73 -23.01 -13.80
CA ALA A 631 -2.71 -22.07 -14.27
C ALA A 631 -1.34 -22.74 -14.50
N VAL A 632 -1.15 -23.98 -14.04
CA VAL A 632 0.07 -24.76 -14.23
C VAL A 632 -0.20 -25.89 -15.23
N PRO A 633 -0.16 -25.65 -16.55
CA PRO A 633 -0.42 -26.68 -17.55
C PRO A 633 0.69 -27.75 -17.56
N ALA A 634 0.34 -29.02 -17.41
CA ALA A 634 1.31 -30.13 -17.51
C ALA A 634 2.00 -30.22 -18.88
N ALA A 635 1.38 -29.66 -19.92
CA ALA A 635 1.93 -29.61 -21.27
C ALA A 635 3.12 -28.63 -21.43
N LYS A 636 3.35 -27.72 -20.48
CA LYS A 636 4.52 -26.83 -20.51
C LYS A 636 5.72 -27.59 -19.94
N VAL A 637 6.50 -28.19 -20.82
CA VAL A 637 7.66 -29.01 -20.45
C VAL A 637 8.97 -28.23 -20.38
N GLU A 638 9.03 -27.05 -21.01
CA GLU A 638 10.17 -26.12 -20.94
C GLU A 638 10.45 -25.69 -19.50
N ASP A 639 11.69 -25.30 -19.21
CA ASP A 639 12.08 -24.81 -17.89
C ASP A 639 11.38 -23.49 -17.53
N TYR A 640 10.95 -23.38 -16.27
CA TYR A 640 10.38 -22.17 -15.68
C TYR A 640 10.57 -22.22 -14.16
N VAL A 641 10.53 -21.05 -13.49
CA VAL A 641 10.84 -20.98 -12.06
C VAL A 641 9.87 -21.86 -11.24
N GLY A 642 10.44 -22.76 -10.44
CA GLY A 642 9.68 -23.67 -9.59
C GLY A 642 9.15 -24.93 -10.30
N ARG A 643 9.42 -25.13 -11.60
CA ARG A 643 8.90 -26.27 -12.37
C ARG A 643 9.12 -27.63 -11.71
N GLU A 644 10.35 -27.95 -11.34
CA GLU A 644 10.69 -29.26 -10.76
C GLU A 644 9.90 -29.51 -9.47
N ALA A 645 9.86 -28.51 -8.57
CA ALA A 645 9.08 -28.58 -7.35
C ALA A 645 7.59 -28.77 -7.64
N LEU A 646 7.04 -28.01 -8.59
CA LEU A 646 5.62 -28.07 -8.96
C LEU A 646 5.23 -29.41 -9.62
N VAL A 647 6.09 -30.01 -10.43
CA VAL A 647 5.86 -31.35 -10.98
C VAL A 647 5.75 -32.37 -9.84
N ARG A 648 6.70 -32.36 -8.90
CA ARG A 648 6.67 -33.24 -7.73
C ARG A 648 5.42 -33.04 -6.87
N ARG A 649 5.03 -31.78 -6.63
CA ARG A 649 3.85 -31.44 -5.80
C ARG A 649 2.53 -31.82 -6.48
N ARG A 650 2.44 -31.73 -7.81
CA ARG A 650 1.29 -32.24 -8.56
C ARG A 650 1.12 -33.75 -8.39
N GLU A 651 2.21 -34.49 -8.41
CA GLU A 651 2.22 -35.96 -8.26
C GLU A 651 1.96 -36.41 -6.82
N ASN A 652 2.28 -35.56 -5.84
CA ASN A 652 2.19 -35.86 -4.41
C ASN A 652 1.49 -34.72 -3.65
N PRO A 653 0.20 -34.45 -3.92
CA PRO A 653 -0.52 -33.38 -3.25
C PRO A 653 -0.73 -33.72 -1.78
N ARG A 654 -0.40 -32.79 -0.88
CA ARG A 654 -0.63 -32.95 0.56
C ARG A 654 -1.92 -32.30 0.99
N GLN A 655 -2.19 -31.11 0.45
CA GLN A 655 -3.42 -30.38 0.71
C GLN A 655 -4.18 -30.11 -0.59
N SER A 656 -5.47 -29.84 -0.46
CA SER A 656 -6.33 -29.35 -1.54
C SER A 656 -7.14 -28.18 -1.02
N LEU A 657 -7.32 -27.17 -1.88
CA LEU A 657 -8.38 -26.20 -1.66
C LEU A 657 -9.73 -26.91 -1.91
N VAL A 658 -10.71 -26.64 -1.07
CA VAL A 658 -12.10 -27.10 -1.19
C VAL A 658 -13.07 -25.99 -0.85
N GLY A 659 -14.31 -26.10 -1.32
CA GLY A 659 -15.42 -25.31 -0.81
C GLY A 659 -15.96 -25.96 0.47
N LEU A 660 -16.44 -25.16 1.40
CA LEU A 660 -17.19 -25.58 2.57
C LEU A 660 -18.51 -24.82 2.62
N GLU A 661 -19.57 -25.48 3.08
CA GLU A 661 -20.86 -24.83 3.34
C GLU A 661 -21.38 -25.16 4.75
N SER A 662 -22.01 -24.18 5.38
CA SER A 662 -22.76 -24.35 6.63
C SER A 662 -24.12 -23.68 6.55
N HIS A 663 -25.13 -24.38 7.07
CA HIS A 663 -26.47 -23.82 7.29
C HIS A 663 -26.65 -23.20 8.68
N MET A 664 -25.58 -23.20 9.50
CA MET A 664 -25.60 -22.56 10.80
C MET A 664 -25.42 -21.04 10.67
N ASN A 665 -25.99 -20.28 11.60
CA ASN A 665 -25.84 -18.82 11.64
C ASN A 665 -24.46 -18.36 12.11
N ASP A 666 -23.64 -19.27 12.64
CA ASP A 666 -22.29 -18.97 13.11
C ASP A 666 -21.39 -18.54 11.96
N ARG A 667 -20.68 -17.43 12.15
CA ARG A 667 -19.72 -16.90 11.17
C ARG A 667 -18.50 -17.83 11.09
N LEU A 668 -18.08 -18.08 9.85
CA LEU A 668 -16.79 -18.69 9.54
C LEU A 668 -15.79 -17.56 9.25
N ASP A 669 -14.56 -17.71 9.71
CA ASP A 669 -13.52 -16.67 9.63
C ASP A 669 -12.23 -17.25 9.03
N HIS A 670 -11.45 -16.39 8.37
CA HIS A 670 -10.10 -16.74 7.95
C HIS A 670 -9.27 -17.23 9.14
N GLY A 671 -8.51 -18.31 8.95
CA GLY A 671 -7.66 -18.89 9.98
C GLY A 671 -8.36 -19.91 10.89
N ASP A 672 -9.69 -20.05 10.80
CA ASP A 672 -10.42 -21.05 11.57
C ASP A 672 -9.87 -22.47 11.29
N PRO A 673 -9.57 -23.27 12.34
CA PRO A 673 -9.11 -24.64 12.17
C PRO A 673 -10.24 -25.57 11.72
N VAL A 674 -9.96 -26.41 10.72
CA VAL A 674 -10.89 -27.43 10.20
C VAL A 674 -10.57 -28.78 10.84
N TYR A 675 -11.60 -29.50 11.28
CA TYR A 675 -11.49 -30.77 12.00
C TYR A 675 -12.23 -31.92 11.32
N SER A 676 -11.66 -33.12 11.45
CA SER A 676 -12.34 -34.40 11.27
C SER A 676 -12.26 -35.17 12.58
N GLY A 677 -13.35 -35.17 13.35
CA GLY A 677 -13.33 -35.61 14.75
C GLY A 677 -12.41 -34.72 15.58
N ARG A 678 -11.39 -35.32 16.22
CA ARG A 678 -10.38 -34.57 17.00
C ARG A 678 -9.16 -34.12 16.22
N ALA A 679 -8.93 -34.65 15.02
CA ALA A 679 -7.77 -34.27 14.23
C ALA A 679 -8.02 -32.94 13.52
N ARG A 680 -7.12 -31.97 13.67
CA ARG A 680 -7.08 -30.79 12.80
C ARG A 680 -6.55 -31.23 11.44
N VAL A 681 -7.38 -31.05 10.41
CA VAL A 681 -7.13 -31.51 9.04
C VAL A 681 -6.99 -30.36 8.05
N GLY A 682 -7.12 -29.12 8.49
CA GLY A 682 -6.97 -27.97 7.61
C GLY A 682 -7.21 -26.62 8.28
N VAL A 683 -7.40 -25.62 7.43
CA VAL A 683 -7.66 -24.24 7.81
C VAL A 683 -8.59 -23.57 6.79
N VAL A 684 -9.52 -22.75 7.27
CA VAL A 684 -10.33 -21.86 6.43
C VAL A 684 -9.44 -20.76 5.88
N THR A 685 -9.39 -20.62 4.55
CA THR A 685 -8.61 -19.58 3.87
C THR A 685 -9.45 -18.33 3.67
N SER A 686 -10.68 -18.44 3.20
CA SER A 686 -11.61 -17.31 3.06
C SER A 686 -13.02 -17.74 3.43
N ALA A 687 -13.83 -16.82 3.93
CA ALA A 687 -15.20 -17.11 4.31
C ALA A 687 -16.13 -15.91 4.17
N CYS A 688 -17.39 -16.16 3.81
CA CYS A 688 -18.42 -15.14 3.79
C CYS A 688 -19.82 -15.73 4.06
N SER A 689 -20.76 -14.87 4.43
CA SER A 689 -22.18 -15.19 4.39
C SER A 689 -22.71 -14.79 3.01
N SER A 690 -23.04 -15.78 2.17
CA SER A 690 -23.44 -15.55 0.78
C SER A 690 -24.90 -15.09 0.69
N PRO A 691 -25.19 -13.86 0.20
CA PRO A 691 -26.57 -13.37 0.11
C PRO A 691 -27.40 -14.14 -0.92
N VAL A 692 -26.81 -14.57 -2.03
CA VAL A 692 -27.56 -15.30 -3.09
C VAL A 692 -27.80 -16.77 -2.73
N LEU A 693 -26.89 -17.38 -1.95
CA LEU A 693 -27.03 -18.77 -1.54
C LEU A 693 -27.77 -18.93 -0.20
N GLY A 694 -27.90 -17.87 0.59
CA GLY A 694 -28.59 -17.87 1.89
C GLY A 694 -27.91 -18.74 2.94
N LYS A 695 -26.57 -18.88 2.88
CA LYS A 695 -25.77 -19.74 3.76
C LYS A 695 -24.34 -19.22 3.92
N ASN A 696 -23.67 -19.66 4.98
CA ASN A 696 -22.24 -19.41 5.17
C ASN A 696 -21.45 -20.34 4.25
N ILE A 697 -20.48 -19.78 3.54
CA ILE A 697 -19.57 -20.51 2.67
C ILE A 697 -18.12 -20.17 3.03
N ALA A 698 -17.22 -21.09 2.74
CA ALA A 698 -15.79 -20.86 2.89
C ALA A 698 -14.99 -21.57 1.80
N LEU A 699 -13.81 -21.04 1.52
CA LEU A 699 -12.71 -21.77 0.91
C LEU A 699 -11.83 -22.28 2.06
N ALA A 700 -11.37 -23.52 1.96
CA ALA A 700 -10.50 -24.10 2.97
C ALA A 700 -9.43 -24.96 2.33
N ARG A 701 -8.23 -24.91 2.90
CA ARG A 701 -7.13 -25.79 2.53
C ARG A 701 -7.09 -26.94 3.52
N VAL A 702 -7.37 -28.14 3.04
CA VAL A 702 -7.52 -29.35 3.86
C VAL A 702 -6.62 -30.48 3.36
N ASP A 703 -6.32 -31.44 4.22
CA ASP A 703 -5.64 -32.67 3.83
C ASP A 703 -6.43 -33.40 2.73
N VAL A 704 -5.71 -33.93 1.73
CA VAL A 704 -6.32 -34.62 0.59
C VAL A 704 -7.19 -35.80 1.00
N SER A 705 -6.95 -36.43 2.16
CA SER A 705 -7.74 -37.57 2.65
C SER A 705 -9.18 -37.19 3.03
N VAL A 706 -9.49 -35.90 3.18
CA VAL A 706 -10.82 -35.41 3.55
C VAL A 706 -11.42 -34.44 2.53
N ALA A 707 -10.79 -34.28 1.36
CA ALA A 707 -11.21 -33.32 0.34
C ALA A 707 -12.38 -33.79 -0.54
N GLU A 708 -12.93 -34.98 -0.28
CA GLU A 708 -14.04 -35.54 -1.07
C GLU A 708 -15.32 -34.70 -0.90
N ILE A 709 -15.97 -34.35 -2.02
CA ILE A 709 -17.24 -33.64 -2.02
C ILE A 709 -18.28 -34.44 -1.22
N GLY A 710 -18.95 -33.76 -0.31
CA GLY A 710 -19.97 -34.33 0.56
C GLY A 710 -19.44 -34.83 1.90
N LYS A 711 -18.12 -34.83 2.12
CA LYS A 711 -17.52 -35.14 3.43
C LYS A 711 -17.99 -34.12 4.48
N GLU A 712 -18.47 -34.64 5.62
CA GLU A 712 -18.80 -33.83 6.79
C GLU A 712 -17.52 -33.53 7.59
N LEU A 713 -17.30 -32.27 7.92
CA LEU A 713 -16.20 -31.73 8.70
C LEU A 713 -16.75 -30.74 9.73
N GLU A 714 -15.87 -30.23 10.60
CA GLU A 714 -16.27 -29.27 11.62
C GLU A 714 -15.27 -28.12 11.70
N ILE A 715 -15.78 -26.90 11.87
CA ILE A 715 -14.97 -25.72 12.15
C ILE A 715 -14.84 -25.53 13.66
N GLY A 716 -13.62 -25.42 14.14
CA GLY A 716 -13.33 -25.21 15.56
C GLY A 716 -13.41 -23.74 15.96
N LYS A 717 -14.11 -23.44 17.05
CA LYS A 717 -14.14 -22.13 17.73
C LYS A 717 -13.77 -22.29 19.21
N LEU A 718 -13.44 -21.19 19.89
CA LEU A 718 -13.19 -21.13 21.35
C LEU A 718 -12.19 -22.16 21.86
N ASP A 719 -10.90 -22.07 21.49
CA ASP A 719 -9.84 -23.11 21.61
C ASP A 719 -9.85 -24.19 20.54
N GLY A 720 -10.86 -24.15 19.69
CA GLY A 720 -10.97 -25.09 18.60
C GLY A 720 -11.35 -26.48 19.08
N PHE A 721 -12.00 -26.68 20.22
CA PHE A 721 -12.71 -27.90 20.68
C PHE A 721 -14.04 -27.60 21.38
N GLN A 722 -14.15 -26.52 22.15
CA GLN A 722 -15.37 -26.22 22.93
C GLN A 722 -16.58 -25.91 22.06
N LYS A 723 -16.36 -25.39 20.85
CA LYS A 723 -17.41 -25.16 19.86
C LYS A 723 -17.00 -25.72 18.51
N ARG A 724 -17.94 -26.44 17.89
CA ARG A 724 -17.81 -27.12 16.60
C ARG A 724 -18.97 -26.71 15.72
N ILE A 725 -18.67 -26.10 14.57
CA ILE A 725 -19.68 -25.73 13.58
C ILE A 725 -19.64 -26.79 12.48
N PRO A 726 -20.72 -27.57 12.25
CA PRO A 726 -20.74 -28.56 11.19
C PRO A 726 -20.69 -27.88 9.82
N VAL A 727 -19.85 -28.42 8.94
CA VAL A 727 -19.68 -27.97 7.57
C VAL A 727 -19.57 -29.16 6.63
N LYS A 728 -19.99 -28.96 5.39
CA LYS A 728 -19.90 -29.99 4.35
C LYS A 728 -18.95 -29.54 3.25
N VAL A 729 -18.09 -30.45 2.81
CA VAL A 729 -17.18 -30.23 1.68
C VAL A 729 -17.98 -30.14 0.37
N THR A 730 -17.70 -29.11 -0.43
CA THR A 730 -18.33 -28.83 -1.72
C THR A 730 -17.29 -28.45 -2.77
N SER A 731 -17.73 -28.38 -4.03
CA SER A 731 -16.94 -27.77 -5.09
C SER A 731 -16.95 -26.25 -4.97
N PHE A 732 -15.85 -25.60 -5.34
CA PHE A 732 -15.82 -24.17 -5.67
C PHE A 732 -15.60 -24.02 -7.20
N PRO A 733 -16.18 -23.00 -7.86
CA PRO A 733 -16.99 -21.90 -7.32
C PRO A 733 -18.30 -22.36 -6.67
N ALA A 734 -18.73 -21.70 -5.60
CA ALA A 734 -20.01 -21.98 -4.92
C ALA A 734 -21.21 -21.41 -5.71
N TYR A 735 -20.98 -20.31 -6.45
CA TYR A 735 -21.96 -19.70 -7.34
C TYR A 735 -21.51 -19.82 -8.81
N ASP A 736 -22.45 -20.17 -9.70
CA ASP A 736 -22.20 -20.44 -11.14
C ASP A 736 -20.97 -21.35 -11.40
N PRO A 737 -20.93 -22.59 -10.89
CA PRO A 737 -19.78 -23.50 -11.05
C PRO A 737 -19.46 -23.83 -12.51
N LYS A 738 -20.45 -23.69 -13.41
CA LYS A 738 -20.27 -23.89 -14.86
C LYS A 738 -19.70 -22.66 -15.58
N LYS A 739 -19.50 -21.55 -14.87
CA LYS A 739 -18.96 -20.27 -15.37
C LYS A 739 -19.75 -19.78 -16.60
N THR A 740 -21.07 -19.92 -16.57
CA THR A 740 -21.95 -19.50 -17.66
C THR A 740 -22.06 -17.97 -17.77
N ARG A 741 -21.97 -17.25 -16.64
CA ARG A 741 -22.12 -15.79 -16.58
C ARG A 741 -20.90 -15.07 -17.15
N VAL A 742 -19.68 -15.44 -16.74
CA VAL A 742 -18.45 -14.85 -17.32
C VAL A 742 -18.31 -15.11 -18.83
N ARG A 743 -18.89 -16.21 -19.32
CA ARG A 743 -18.86 -16.63 -20.74
C ARG A 743 -20.00 -16.07 -21.59
N SER A 744 -21.02 -15.45 -20.97
CA SER A 744 -22.22 -14.90 -21.64
C SER A 744 -21.93 -13.73 -22.57
#